data_AF-A0A9Q4BJ28-F1
#
_entry.id   AF-A0A9Q4BJ28-F1
#
_cell.length_a   1.000
_cell.length_b   1.000
_cell.length_c   1.000
_cell.angle_alpha   90.00
_cell.angle_beta   90.00
_cell.angle_gamma   90.00
#
_symmetry.space_group_name_H-M   'P 1'
#
loop_
_entity.id
_entity.type
_entity.pdbx_description
1 polymer ?
#
loop_
_entity_poly.entity_id
_entity_poly.type
_entity_poly.pdbx_seq_one_letter_code
_entity_poly.pdbx_strand_id
1 'polypeptide(L)'
;MKSFTFRLLLVFAFVFATSSFVQAQSGNCDLSGFLTFTQGGWGTVAHGNNPGKTRDKYFSSVFPGGLTVGGTYSMKFNNSSDIKNYLQGGGTPSPLSHSYTNPTSSESGNLGVQLVALTLNVYFDAAGKIGSNTLALKDLVIVSGKFAGKTVAEFLSLANGALGGEALPDGITYSIINDAATAINENFDNGTVDKGYLTCPSTPKPVSLGDKVWLDSDMDGIQGATESGIEDVTVQLYDCSGAFIKETETDFNGNYYFKNLNPGSYKVKFVLPNGYLFTKIDVSGDDKDSDADLTTGFTTCYTLTSGENNYTIDAGICEIPAPKASLGNLVWNDVNKNGLQDDGEPGIANVTVELYQCSGTEPVATVSTNSNGIYSFTNLNEGDYKVKFILPENYAFTSKDASAANDETDSDADQSTGLTGCYTLKGGDVNNSVDAGMILPQQELKADLSLKKTVDNANPKNGDRVSFTVTLSNDGPDAAHGVVVSDLLVQGLDFISATASQGSYDKTTGAWNVGTVDSKASASLVVVVKVNAGSITTGTVDLGVASNYNLFVFGDLVQPSCDTQGRLAVGRDAKLANYSVGDQLSATPGSDVLVVGRNLSFTSGAVYYGNVAYGNSTNLPIDMVSIDGTLRQASPVDFDAAKTYLRNLSSQLSTQAANDTAKFEWSSLVLRGSTPLLNVFNISGADLSKSSSMAIDVPNGAVVLVNVDGDSVSWQGGLTVNGTDESNVLYNFYQARVLKIHGIDVRGSILAPFADVEFSSGVQNGQMICNSLTGQAQFNNVRFIGNIPSERKIYNIAEVSSAVERDPDSTPGNGLETEDDFAKVLVTVSPLSDGSNGGIKQGSSHSWQHVADFMSNEMIWTMAFDNTGNTLAGTWGGKIYKTEDNGQSWTVQNPGMKAAFIWSIVVTPENQIFAGTEKGIFSSSDDGKSWKEAGLNDTDVRSLVRVSGVLYAGTWGKGVYKSEDNAQTWTAVNKGLTSLAVHALTVNRNGEIFAGTFGGGVFKSADNGLNWADLKAGYPFIWALGTTSNGTLYAGTYGDGVYYSADGGSTWSKSNNGLASLYIYSVTVDSKDNVYLSSWAGGVYTAPSNGEIWNALGMAGQGVSSVAVNPSTGSLLVGTSSGAVYKTDFSVTSVEGAKKEVPARFDLEQNYPNPFNPSTTIKFSIPKAGNYSLKVYDVLGKEVAVLINGGLAEGKYTLSFNAEKLSTGIYIYHLQGDGLSMTKKMVLMK
;
A
#
# COMPACT_ATOMS: atom_id res chain seq x y z
N MET A 1 46.16 7.45 -33.40
CA MET A 1 47.44 7.61 -34.15
C MET A 1 48.35 8.56 -33.39
N LYS A 2 49.69 8.40 -33.48
CA LYS A 2 50.73 9.05 -32.64
C LYS A 2 50.67 8.52 -31.18
N SER A 3 51.69 7.97 -30.51
CA SER A 3 53.16 7.84 -30.63
C SER A 3 54.00 8.85 -29.84
N PHE A 4 55.13 8.35 -29.30
CA PHE A 4 56.22 8.93 -28.49
C PHE A 4 56.12 8.89 -26.95
N THR A 5 57.21 8.77 -26.15
CA THR A 5 58.47 7.96 -26.20
C THR A 5 59.28 8.14 -24.89
N PHE A 6 59.77 7.02 -24.33
CA PHE A 6 60.82 6.81 -23.30
C PHE A 6 61.79 7.95 -22.86
N ARG A 7 61.95 8.12 -21.53
CA ARG A 7 63.18 8.28 -20.67
C ARG A 7 62.79 8.92 -19.31
N LEU A 8 63.19 8.51 -18.09
CA LEU A 8 64.30 7.73 -17.50
C LEU A 8 65.62 8.50 -17.21
N LEU A 9 65.79 8.93 -15.94
CA LEU A 9 67.01 8.85 -15.06
C LEU A 9 66.62 9.41 -13.66
N LEU A 10 66.84 8.69 -12.54
CA LEU A 10 67.93 8.86 -11.53
C LEU A 10 67.91 10.20 -10.73
N VAL A 11 68.19 10.28 -9.41
CA VAL A 11 68.74 9.36 -8.37
C VAL A 11 68.39 9.97 -6.95
N PHE A 12 68.55 9.43 -5.72
CA PHE A 12 69.32 8.33 -5.09
C PHE A 12 68.68 7.86 -3.75
N ALA A 13 68.75 6.55 -3.45
CA ALA A 13 68.98 5.91 -2.13
C ALA A 13 67.99 6.14 -0.95
N PHE A 14 67.92 5.31 0.12
CA PHE A 14 68.67 4.12 0.58
C PHE A 14 67.65 2.96 0.86
N VAL A 15 67.74 1.76 0.25
CA VAL A 15 68.53 0.55 0.65
C VAL A 15 67.72 -0.55 1.37
N PHE A 16 67.61 -1.72 0.71
CA PHE A 16 67.53 -3.12 1.21
C PHE A 16 66.54 -3.53 2.34
N ALA A 17 65.99 -4.77 2.41
CA ALA A 17 65.84 -5.86 1.43
C ALA A 17 64.89 -6.97 1.97
N THR A 18 64.54 -7.90 1.10
CA THR A 18 64.04 -9.29 1.32
C THR A 18 64.05 -9.86 2.75
N SER A 19 62.95 -10.48 3.19
CA SER A 19 62.80 -11.97 3.25
C SER A 19 61.61 -12.45 4.11
N SER A 20 61.12 -13.65 3.80
CA SER A 20 60.33 -14.58 4.65
C SER A 20 59.34 -14.01 5.67
N PHE A 21 58.04 -14.21 5.41
CA PHE A 21 57.05 -14.33 6.48
C PHE A 21 57.40 -15.51 7.40
N VAL A 22 57.84 -15.21 8.62
CA VAL A 22 57.62 -16.09 9.77
C VAL A 22 56.39 -15.57 10.49
N GLN A 23 55.36 -16.42 10.62
CA GLN A 23 54.12 -16.05 11.29
C GLN A 23 54.37 -15.90 12.80
N ALA A 24 54.52 -14.67 13.27
CA ALA A 24 54.48 -14.37 14.69
C ALA A 24 53.08 -14.67 15.23
N GLN A 25 52.95 -15.71 16.05
CA GLN A 25 51.70 -16.02 16.75
C GLN A 25 51.34 -14.92 17.74
N SER A 26 50.06 -14.90 18.13
CA SER A 26 49.48 -14.01 19.14
C SER A 26 50.34 -13.92 20.39
N GLY A 27 50.79 -12.70 20.71
CA GLY A 27 51.40 -12.36 21.99
C GLY A 27 50.37 -12.32 23.12
N ASN A 28 49.77 -13.46 23.45
CA ASN A 28 49.18 -13.65 24.78
C ASN A 28 50.31 -13.38 25.78
N CYS A 29 50.10 -12.45 26.70
CA CYS A 29 51.08 -12.23 27.75
C CYS A 29 51.16 -13.51 28.60
N ASP A 30 52.36 -14.07 28.67
CA ASP A 30 52.64 -15.29 29.42
C ASP A 30 53.11 -14.89 30.81
N LEU A 31 52.35 -15.32 31.82
CA LEU A 31 52.62 -15.08 33.24
C LEU A 31 53.43 -16.24 33.87
N SER A 32 53.67 -17.33 33.12
CA SER A 32 54.45 -18.46 33.61
C SER A 32 55.95 -18.11 33.73
N GLY A 33 56.58 -18.60 34.80
CA GLY A 33 58.00 -18.32 35.10
C GLY A 33 58.32 -16.89 35.57
N PHE A 34 57.31 -16.05 35.83
CA PHE A 34 57.50 -14.74 36.44
C PHE A 34 57.78 -14.86 37.95
N LEU A 35 58.55 -13.93 38.53
CA LEU A 35 59.12 -14.02 39.89
C LEU A 35 58.83 -12.73 40.68
N THR A 36 57.83 -12.73 41.58
CA THR A 36 57.69 -11.63 42.56
C THR A 36 58.54 -11.89 43.81
N PHE A 37 59.12 -10.84 44.37
CA PHE A 37 59.88 -10.92 45.62
C PHE A 37 58.96 -10.66 46.81
N THR A 38 58.28 -11.72 47.26
CA THR A 38 57.46 -11.72 48.48
C THR A 38 58.30 -11.36 49.72
N GLN A 39 57.63 -10.99 50.82
CA GLN A 39 58.31 -10.64 52.07
C GLN A 39 59.24 -11.76 52.60
N GLY A 40 58.88 -13.03 52.35
CA GLY A 40 59.72 -14.19 52.68
C GLY A 40 61.09 -14.17 52.00
N GLY A 41 61.21 -13.62 50.78
CA GLY A 41 62.47 -13.47 50.06
C GLY A 41 63.48 -12.50 50.71
N TRP A 42 63.08 -11.77 51.76
CA TRP A 42 63.94 -10.87 52.54
C TRP A 42 64.37 -11.45 53.91
N GLY A 43 63.74 -12.54 54.37
CA GLY A 43 63.84 -13.01 55.75
C GLY A 43 63.95 -14.54 55.89
N THR A 44 65.09 -14.98 56.43
CA THR A 44 65.47 -16.40 56.70
C THR A 44 65.85 -17.24 55.47
N VAL A 45 66.51 -18.38 55.71
CA VAL A 45 67.33 -19.09 54.72
C VAL A 45 66.73 -20.43 54.29
N ALA A 46 65.97 -20.42 53.21
CA ALA A 46 65.64 -21.60 52.43
C ALA A 46 65.64 -21.26 50.93
N HIS A 47 66.14 -22.21 50.11
CA HIS A 47 66.29 -22.10 48.65
C HIS A 47 67.34 -21.07 48.16
N GLY A 48 67.96 -21.38 47.01
CA GLY A 48 69.26 -20.83 46.63
C GLY A 48 69.26 -19.64 45.68
N ASN A 49 70.40 -18.93 45.64
CA ASN A 49 70.80 -17.97 44.61
C ASN A 49 70.08 -16.61 44.54
N ASN A 50 70.05 -15.92 45.69
CA ASN A 50 70.16 -14.45 45.82
C ASN A 50 69.12 -13.55 45.09
N PRO A 51 67.80 -13.70 45.33
CA PRO A 51 66.81 -12.69 44.94
C PRO A 51 67.21 -11.25 45.35
N GLY A 52 67.53 -11.06 46.64
CA GLY A 52 67.80 -9.74 47.19
C GLY A 52 69.02 -9.03 46.58
N LYS A 53 70.13 -9.73 46.31
CA LYS A 53 71.37 -9.07 45.85
C LYS A 53 71.25 -8.43 44.46
N THR A 54 70.40 -8.98 43.59
CA THR A 54 70.19 -8.45 42.24
C THR A 54 69.44 -7.13 42.30
N ARG A 55 68.36 -7.06 43.08
CA ARG A 55 67.63 -5.81 43.35
C ARG A 55 68.49 -4.82 44.13
N ASP A 56 69.22 -5.27 45.16
CA ASP A 56 70.09 -4.40 45.96
C ASP A 56 71.19 -3.74 45.10
N LYS A 57 71.68 -4.44 44.05
CA LYS A 57 72.65 -3.94 43.06
C LYS A 57 72.08 -2.88 42.11
N TYR A 58 70.83 -3.04 41.66
CA TYR A 58 70.21 -2.14 40.68
C TYR A 58 69.28 -1.07 41.29
N PHE A 59 69.14 -1.02 42.61
CA PHE A 59 68.26 -0.08 43.30
C PHE A 59 68.49 1.37 42.87
N SER A 60 69.75 1.84 42.81
CA SER A 60 70.07 3.22 42.40
C SER A 60 69.88 3.50 40.92
N SER A 61 69.75 2.49 40.06
CA SER A 61 69.38 2.66 38.64
C SER A 61 67.86 2.63 38.41
N VAL A 62 67.10 1.92 39.25
CA VAL A 62 65.63 1.92 39.22
C VAL A 62 65.05 3.14 39.95
N PHE A 63 65.67 3.54 41.07
CA PHE A 63 65.26 4.65 41.93
C PHE A 63 66.42 5.66 42.12
N PRO A 64 66.85 6.38 41.06
CA PRO A 64 67.97 7.32 41.15
C PRO A 64 67.73 8.48 42.13
N GLY A 65 66.47 8.79 42.46
CA GLY A 65 66.08 9.75 43.49
C GLY A 65 65.76 9.16 44.86
N GLY A 66 65.90 7.84 45.07
CA GLY A 66 65.29 7.08 46.17
C GLY A 66 63.81 6.75 45.90
N LEU A 67 63.27 5.75 46.61
CA LEU A 67 61.86 5.34 46.54
C LEU A 67 61.04 6.07 47.62
N THR A 68 59.93 6.70 47.23
CA THR A 68 58.92 7.24 48.15
C THR A 68 57.64 6.40 48.07
N VAL A 69 57.02 6.11 49.23
CA VAL A 69 55.73 5.41 49.36
C VAL A 69 54.83 6.16 50.34
N GLY A 70 53.55 6.32 50.04
CA GLY A 70 52.58 7.15 50.76
C GLY A 70 52.46 8.59 50.22
N GLY A 71 51.39 9.29 50.62
CA GLY A 71 51.11 10.69 50.26
C GLY A 71 51.60 11.69 51.31
N THR A 72 50.67 12.42 51.95
CA THR A 72 50.94 13.39 53.04
C THR A 72 51.84 12.81 54.14
N TYR A 73 51.59 11.55 54.49
CA TYR A 73 52.48 10.72 55.27
C TYR A 73 53.22 9.79 54.31
N SER A 74 54.47 10.13 54.01
CA SER A 74 55.32 9.42 53.05
C SER A 74 56.62 8.94 53.67
N MET A 75 56.98 7.69 53.38
CA MET A 75 58.25 7.07 53.72
C MET A 75 59.18 7.22 52.52
N LYS A 76 60.41 7.68 52.74
CA LYS A 76 61.43 7.74 51.68
C LYS A 76 62.66 6.90 52.02
N PHE A 77 62.93 5.92 51.16
CA PHE A 77 64.09 5.05 51.23
C PHE A 77 65.10 5.47 50.18
N ASN A 78 66.33 5.80 50.59
CA ASN A 78 67.33 6.38 49.72
C ASN A 78 68.27 5.31 49.14
N ASN A 79 68.34 4.13 49.77
CA ASN A 79 69.01 2.94 49.22
C ASN A 79 68.28 1.63 49.61
N SER A 80 68.67 0.52 48.98
CA SER A 80 68.09 -0.82 49.19
C SER A 80 68.27 -1.39 50.60
N SER A 81 69.31 -0.97 51.34
CA SER A 81 69.52 -1.40 52.72
C SER A 81 68.56 -0.71 53.69
N ASP A 82 68.12 0.52 53.38
CA ASP A 82 67.10 1.22 54.18
C ASP A 82 65.80 0.40 54.23
N ILE A 83 65.41 -0.12 53.07
CA ILE A 83 64.23 -0.97 52.87
C ILE A 83 64.42 -2.32 53.53
N LYS A 84 65.61 -2.92 53.40
CA LYS A 84 65.95 -4.20 54.04
C LYS A 84 65.75 -4.14 55.54
N ASN A 85 66.19 -3.05 56.17
CA ASN A 85 66.05 -2.82 57.60
C ASN A 85 64.58 -2.59 58.01
N TYR A 86 63.74 -2.09 57.11
CA TYR A 86 62.31 -1.85 57.34
C TYR A 86 61.44 -3.11 57.17
N LEU A 87 61.67 -3.91 56.12
CA LEU A 87 60.83 -5.08 55.80
C LEU A 87 61.12 -6.32 56.66
N GLN A 88 62.26 -6.37 57.36
CA GLN A 88 62.75 -7.56 58.06
C GLN A 88 62.09 -7.85 59.43
N GLY A 89 61.24 -6.96 59.95
CA GLY A 89 60.61 -7.18 61.26
C GLY A 89 59.19 -6.61 61.36
N GLY A 90 58.23 -7.46 61.73
CA GLY A 90 56.90 -7.04 62.20
C GLY A 90 56.95 -6.48 63.63
N GLY A 91 57.91 -5.59 63.91
CA GLY A 91 58.23 -5.08 65.24
C GLY A 91 59.43 -4.13 65.22
N THR A 92 59.34 -3.05 66.01
CA THR A 92 60.28 -1.91 66.12
C THR A 92 61.43 -2.17 67.13
N PRO A 93 62.42 -1.26 67.32
CA PRO A 93 62.66 0.06 66.68
C PRO A 93 64.10 0.37 66.19
N SER A 94 64.19 1.37 65.28
CA SER A 94 65.26 2.40 65.15
C SER A 94 66.68 2.02 64.66
N PRO A 95 67.42 2.96 64.01
CA PRO A 95 66.97 4.19 63.33
C PRO A 95 67.40 4.28 61.86
N LEU A 96 66.48 4.74 61.02
CA LEU A 96 66.82 5.55 59.84
C LEU A 96 66.05 6.86 59.96
N SER A 97 66.75 7.98 59.78
CA SER A 97 66.26 9.30 60.16
C SER A 97 65.52 9.98 59.01
N HIS A 98 64.27 10.35 59.28
CA HIS A 98 63.30 11.02 58.39
C HIS A 98 62.66 10.10 57.34
N SER A 99 61.33 9.93 57.29
CA SER A 99 60.28 10.38 58.23
C SER A 99 59.12 9.38 58.17
N TYR A 100 58.48 9.09 59.31
CA TYR A 100 57.23 8.32 59.32
C TYR A 100 56.37 8.66 60.54
N THR A 101 55.38 9.52 60.34
CA THR A 101 54.46 10.04 61.36
C THR A 101 53.16 10.49 60.66
N ASN A 102 52.01 9.81 60.78
CA ASN A 102 51.73 8.65 61.64
C ASN A 102 50.47 7.87 61.19
N PRO A 103 50.59 6.65 60.63
CA PRO A 103 49.47 5.72 60.46
C PRO A 103 49.26 4.89 61.75
N THR A 104 48.20 5.20 62.52
CA THR A 104 48.12 4.92 63.96
C THR A 104 47.74 3.49 64.41
N SER A 105 47.63 2.51 63.50
CA SER A 105 47.29 1.13 63.85
C SER A 105 48.33 0.11 63.35
N SER A 106 48.39 -1.06 63.99
CA SER A 106 49.22 -2.19 63.55
C SER A 106 48.85 -2.67 62.16
N GLU A 107 47.56 -2.61 61.80
CA GLU A 107 47.06 -2.92 60.46
C GLU A 107 47.61 -1.94 59.41
N SER A 108 47.62 -0.64 59.70
CA SER A 108 48.17 0.38 58.79
C SER A 108 49.70 0.30 58.68
N GLY A 109 50.38 -0.16 59.74
CA GLY A 109 51.80 -0.52 59.69
C GLY A 109 52.07 -1.71 58.76
N ASN A 110 51.29 -2.79 58.89
CA ASN A 110 51.37 -3.97 58.01
C ASN A 110 51.05 -3.62 56.56
N LEU A 111 50.00 -2.81 56.32
CA LEU A 111 49.66 -2.28 55.00
C LEU A 111 50.82 -1.47 54.41
N GLY A 112 51.48 -0.62 55.21
CA GLY A 112 52.68 0.11 54.78
C GLY A 112 53.81 -0.82 54.34
N VAL A 113 54.08 -1.88 55.10
CA VAL A 113 55.07 -2.91 54.76
C VAL A 113 54.72 -3.65 53.47
N GLN A 114 53.46 -4.08 53.30
CA GLN A 114 52.99 -4.76 52.08
C GLN A 114 53.01 -3.85 50.85
N LEU A 115 52.63 -2.57 51.01
CA LEU A 115 52.61 -1.60 49.92
C LEU A 115 54.02 -1.23 49.46
N VAL A 116 54.99 -1.12 50.38
CA VAL A 116 56.41 -0.95 50.04
C VAL A 116 56.92 -2.16 49.25
N ALA A 117 56.62 -3.39 49.68
CA ALA A 117 57.00 -4.61 48.96
C ALA A 117 56.38 -4.66 47.55
N LEU A 118 55.10 -4.32 47.41
CA LEU A 118 54.41 -4.31 46.11
C LEU A 118 54.96 -3.24 45.18
N THR A 119 55.16 -2.02 45.69
CA THR A 119 55.76 -0.91 44.93
C THR A 119 57.15 -1.29 44.44
N LEU A 120 57.95 -1.98 45.25
CA LEU A 120 59.28 -2.44 44.87
C LEU A 120 59.29 -3.47 43.75
N ASN A 121 58.40 -4.47 43.80
CA ASN A 121 58.23 -5.42 42.70
C ASN A 121 57.86 -4.67 41.42
N VAL A 122 56.77 -3.90 41.46
CA VAL A 122 56.26 -3.08 40.34
C VAL A 122 57.34 -2.25 39.63
N TYR A 123 58.17 -1.51 40.38
CA TYR A 123 59.21 -0.67 39.78
C TYR A 123 60.44 -1.46 39.33
N PHE A 124 60.77 -2.58 39.98
CA PHE A 124 61.87 -3.44 39.55
C PHE A 124 61.55 -4.12 38.22
N ASP A 125 60.32 -4.61 38.08
CA ASP A 125 59.82 -5.26 36.86
C ASP A 125 59.59 -4.23 35.72
N ALA A 126 59.34 -2.96 36.06
CA ALA A 126 59.33 -1.87 35.09
C ALA A 126 60.73 -1.57 34.50
N ALA A 127 61.82 -2.01 35.14
CA ALA A 127 63.18 -1.93 34.60
C ALA A 127 63.62 -3.21 33.85
N GLY A 128 62.85 -4.31 33.96
CA GLY A 128 63.10 -5.59 33.32
C GLY A 128 61.82 -6.42 33.25
N LYS A 129 61.22 -6.47 32.05
CA LYS A 129 59.84 -6.91 31.76
C LYS A 129 59.48 -8.32 32.28
N ILE A 130 58.17 -8.59 32.35
CA ILE A 130 57.59 -9.92 32.65
C ILE A 130 58.07 -10.96 31.62
N GLY A 131 59.05 -11.78 31.99
CA GLY A 131 59.57 -12.87 31.16
C GLY A 131 60.11 -12.38 29.80
N SER A 132 59.63 -12.99 28.72
CA SER A 132 59.92 -12.57 27.34
C SER A 132 58.98 -11.49 26.80
N ASN A 133 57.95 -11.10 27.55
CA ASN A 133 56.89 -10.20 27.09
C ASN A 133 57.29 -8.73 27.27
N THR A 134 56.49 -7.80 26.74
CA THR A 134 56.81 -6.36 26.78
C THR A 134 56.21 -5.59 27.97
N LEU A 135 55.44 -6.28 28.82
CA LEU A 135 54.59 -5.71 29.86
C LEU A 135 55.29 -5.67 31.23
N ALA A 136 54.89 -4.74 32.11
CA ALA A 136 55.36 -4.64 33.49
C ALA A 136 54.24 -4.95 34.51
N LEU A 137 54.60 -5.36 35.73
CA LEU A 137 53.66 -5.79 36.78
C LEU A 137 52.57 -4.75 37.11
N LYS A 138 52.90 -3.45 37.06
CA LYS A 138 51.93 -2.34 37.24
C LYS A 138 50.76 -2.35 36.25
N ASP A 139 50.99 -2.91 35.07
CA ASP A 139 50.06 -2.88 33.94
C ASP A 139 49.16 -4.15 33.91
N LEU A 140 49.39 -5.12 34.81
CA LEU A 140 48.49 -6.26 35.03
C LEU A 140 47.18 -5.81 35.70
N VAL A 141 46.11 -6.55 35.42
CA VAL A 141 44.76 -6.31 35.94
C VAL A 141 44.43 -7.32 37.02
N ILE A 142 43.84 -6.85 38.12
CA ILE A 142 43.33 -7.69 39.21
C ILE A 142 42.05 -8.39 38.74
N VAL A 143 41.96 -9.72 38.88
CA VAL A 143 40.78 -10.48 38.41
C VAL A 143 39.76 -10.83 39.49
N SER A 144 40.07 -10.65 40.79
CA SER A 144 39.12 -11.00 41.86
C SER A 144 39.20 -10.12 43.10
N GLY A 145 38.16 -10.19 43.94
CA GLY A 145 38.00 -9.33 45.11
C GLY A 145 37.51 -7.91 44.79
N LYS A 146 37.58 -7.01 45.76
CA LYS A 146 36.99 -5.65 45.69
C LYS A 146 37.64 -4.70 44.68
N PHE A 147 38.79 -5.05 44.11
CA PHE A 147 39.51 -4.26 43.11
C PHE A 147 39.58 -4.94 41.74
N ALA A 148 38.77 -5.97 41.50
CA ALA A 148 38.69 -6.64 40.20
C ALA A 148 38.41 -5.63 39.06
N GLY A 149 39.09 -5.81 37.93
CA GLY A 149 39.02 -4.92 36.77
C GLY A 149 39.95 -3.69 36.85
N LYS A 150 40.60 -3.42 38.00
CA LYS A 150 41.63 -2.37 38.11
C LYS A 150 43.02 -2.88 37.80
N THR A 151 43.86 -2.01 37.25
CA THR A 151 45.30 -2.24 37.15
C THR A 151 45.98 -2.19 38.52
N VAL A 152 47.12 -2.87 38.64
CA VAL A 152 47.99 -2.75 39.84
C VAL A 152 48.45 -1.31 40.06
N ALA A 153 48.64 -0.52 38.99
CA ALA A 153 48.94 0.92 39.06
C ALA A 153 47.82 1.73 39.76
N GLU A 154 46.56 1.57 39.37
CA GLU A 154 45.42 2.25 39.99
C GLU A 154 45.25 1.83 41.46
N PHE A 155 45.41 0.54 41.76
CA PHE A 155 45.37 0.02 43.12
C PHE A 155 46.46 0.66 44.00
N LEU A 156 47.70 0.72 43.49
CA LEU A 156 48.80 1.40 44.19
C LEU A 156 48.47 2.88 44.44
N SER A 157 47.86 3.59 43.49
CA SER A 157 47.47 4.99 43.68
C SER A 157 46.50 5.16 44.86
N LEU A 158 45.44 4.35 44.92
CA LEU A 158 44.45 4.38 46.00
C LEU A 158 45.08 4.05 47.37
N ALA A 159 45.93 3.02 47.43
CA ALA A 159 46.58 2.60 48.68
C ALA A 159 47.60 3.62 49.19
N ASN A 160 48.30 4.35 48.30
CA ASN A 160 49.20 5.43 48.69
C ASN A 160 48.43 6.66 49.22
N GLY A 161 47.26 6.99 48.64
CA GLY A 161 46.36 8.01 49.16
C GLY A 161 45.83 7.68 50.55
N ALA A 162 45.40 6.43 50.76
CA ALA A 162 44.97 5.92 52.05
C ALA A 162 46.06 6.05 53.15
N LEU A 163 47.31 5.68 52.85
CA LEU A 163 48.43 5.92 53.78
C LEU A 163 48.74 7.42 53.95
N GLY A 164 48.45 8.24 52.93
CA GLY A 164 48.50 9.69 52.99
C GLY A 164 47.40 10.34 53.85
N GLY A 165 46.50 9.57 54.43
CA GLY A 165 45.40 10.06 55.28
C GLY A 165 44.14 10.49 54.52
N GLU A 166 44.03 10.14 53.24
CA GLU A 166 42.81 10.35 52.45
C GLU A 166 41.68 9.41 52.91
N ALA A 167 40.43 9.86 52.76
CA ALA A 167 39.26 9.06 53.13
C ALA A 167 39.10 7.85 52.19
N LEU A 168 38.90 6.66 52.75
CA LEU A 168 38.62 5.46 51.96
C LEU A 168 37.23 5.53 51.30
N PRO A 169 37.08 5.06 50.05
CA PRO A 169 35.77 4.91 49.42
C PRO A 169 34.85 3.96 50.21
N ASP A 170 33.54 4.21 50.14
CA ASP A 170 32.54 3.44 50.87
C ASP A 170 32.66 1.92 50.65
N GLY A 171 32.71 1.16 51.75
CA GLY A 171 32.86 -0.29 51.73
C GLY A 171 34.29 -0.81 51.50
N ILE A 172 35.30 0.06 51.43
CA ILE A 172 36.72 -0.29 51.45
C ILE A 172 37.31 -0.03 52.84
N THR A 173 38.11 -0.96 53.35
CA THR A 173 38.80 -0.87 54.65
C THR A 173 40.30 -1.09 54.50
N TYR A 174 41.09 -0.70 55.51
CA TYR A 174 42.53 -0.98 55.53
C TYR A 174 42.86 -2.47 55.43
N SER A 175 42.03 -3.36 56.01
CA SER A 175 42.14 -4.82 55.79
C SER A 175 41.96 -5.15 54.31
N ILE A 176 40.86 -4.73 53.68
CA ILE A 176 40.58 -5.04 52.27
C ILE A 176 41.71 -4.58 51.33
N ILE A 177 42.35 -3.44 51.62
CA ILE A 177 43.54 -2.98 50.87
C ILE A 177 44.77 -3.84 51.21
N ASN A 178 45.02 -4.15 52.48
CA ASN A 178 46.14 -5.02 52.90
C ASN A 178 46.04 -6.43 52.28
N ASP A 179 44.85 -7.00 52.27
CA ASP A 179 44.56 -8.35 51.79
C ASP A 179 44.73 -8.40 50.26
N ALA A 180 44.30 -7.36 49.54
CA ALA A 180 44.56 -7.20 48.11
C ALA A 180 46.06 -6.99 47.82
N ALA A 181 46.76 -6.12 48.57
CA ALA A 181 48.20 -5.90 48.39
C ALA A 181 49.00 -7.20 48.62
N THR A 182 48.59 -8.00 49.62
CA THR A 182 49.16 -9.33 49.89
C THR A 182 48.90 -10.29 48.74
N ALA A 183 47.66 -10.38 48.24
CA ALA A 183 47.30 -11.24 47.12
C ALA A 183 48.05 -10.89 45.80
N ILE A 184 48.28 -9.60 45.54
CA ILE A 184 49.09 -9.14 44.39
C ILE A 184 50.57 -9.51 44.59
N ASN A 185 51.13 -9.27 45.78
CA ASN A 185 52.52 -9.64 46.11
C ASN A 185 52.76 -11.14 45.97
N GLU A 186 51.84 -11.95 46.47
CA GLU A 186 51.95 -13.41 46.53
C GLU A 186 51.46 -14.13 45.28
N ASN A 187 50.96 -13.43 44.25
CA ASN A 187 50.40 -14.10 43.06
C ASN A 187 51.42 -14.99 42.33
N PHE A 188 52.71 -14.64 42.39
CA PHE A 188 53.82 -15.33 41.71
C PHE A 188 54.87 -15.83 42.71
N ASP A 189 54.40 -16.37 43.83
CA ASP A 189 55.19 -16.80 44.98
C ASP A 189 56.31 -17.80 44.62
N ASN A 190 57.55 -17.41 44.92
CA ASN A 190 58.80 -18.07 44.50
C ASN A 190 58.94 -18.35 42.98
N GLY A 191 58.07 -17.75 42.17
CA GLY A 191 58.05 -17.82 40.70
C GLY A 191 57.82 -19.19 40.08
N THR A 192 57.16 -20.10 40.82
CA THR A 192 56.84 -21.45 40.32
C THR A 192 55.35 -21.67 40.03
N VAL A 193 54.46 -20.80 40.51
CA VAL A 193 53.00 -20.91 40.34
C VAL A 193 52.40 -19.51 40.21
N ASP A 194 51.60 -19.29 39.16
CA ASP A 194 50.63 -18.19 39.09
C ASP A 194 49.36 -18.60 39.87
N LYS A 195 48.99 -17.82 40.88
CA LYS A 195 47.79 -18.07 41.71
C LYS A 195 46.50 -17.54 41.08
N GLY A 196 46.55 -16.91 39.90
CA GLY A 196 45.38 -16.46 39.13
C GLY A 196 44.63 -15.27 39.74
N TYR A 197 45.27 -14.50 40.63
CA TYR A 197 44.75 -13.25 41.18
C TYR A 197 44.98 -12.05 40.25
N LEU A 198 45.98 -12.15 39.37
CA LEU A 198 46.31 -11.20 38.32
C LEU A 198 46.08 -11.82 36.94
N THR A 199 45.76 -10.98 35.97
CA THR A 199 45.73 -11.33 34.55
C THR A 199 46.45 -10.27 33.74
N CYS A 200 46.87 -10.64 32.54
CA CYS A 200 47.29 -9.69 31.52
C CYS A 200 46.13 -8.72 31.22
N PRO A 201 46.39 -7.42 31.05
CA PRO A 201 45.36 -6.51 30.57
C PRO A 201 44.87 -7.05 29.23
N SER A 202 43.57 -7.30 29.13
CA SER A 202 42.95 -7.64 27.87
C SER A 202 43.11 -6.43 26.95
N THR A 203 44.13 -6.45 26.08
CA THR A 203 44.27 -5.48 25.00
C THR A 203 42.93 -5.42 24.30
N PRO A 204 42.23 -4.28 24.30
CA PRO A 204 40.94 -4.18 23.64
C PRO A 204 41.16 -4.59 22.19
N LYS A 205 40.45 -5.63 21.74
CA LYS A 205 40.62 -6.09 20.36
C LYS A 205 40.25 -4.89 19.48
N PRO A 206 41.12 -4.48 18.54
CA PRO A 206 40.85 -3.33 17.72
C PRO A 206 39.57 -3.54 16.93
N VAL A 207 38.82 -2.45 16.77
CA VAL A 207 37.59 -2.40 15.99
C VAL A 207 37.87 -1.81 14.60
N SER A 208 36.95 -2.02 13.67
CA SER A 208 36.99 -1.39 12.34
C SER A 208 35.62 -0.88 11.94
N LEU A 209 35.56 0.13 11.07
CA LEU A 209 34.30 0.55 10.46
C LEU A 209 34.42 1.09 9.03
N GLY A 210 33.28 1.15 8.35
CA GLY A 210 33.06 1.65 6.99
C GLY A 210 32.89 0.53 5.97
N ASP A 211 32.09 0.75 4.92
CA ASP A 211 32.13 -0.09 3.71
C ASP A 211 32.35 0.73 2.43
N LYS A 212 31.37 1.45 1.86
CA LYS A 212 31.48 2.01 0.50
C LYS A 212 30.78 3.36 0.24
N VAL A 213 31.30 4.11 -0.75
CA VAL A 213 30.64 5.28 -1.38
C VAL A 213 30.36 4.97 -2.86
N TRP A 214 29.20 5.34 -3.38
CA TRP A 214 28.79 5.00 -4.75
C TRP A 214 28.10 6.11 -5.54
N LEU A 215 28.10 5.94 -6.87
CA LEU A 215 27.40 6.79 -7.82
C LEU A 215 25.93 6.38 -7.88
N ASP A 216 25.14 7.04 -7.05
CA ASP A 216 23.68 6.93 -7.03
C ASP A 216 23.13 7.74 -8.22
N SER A 217 22.67 7.03 -9.25
CA SER A 217 22.46 7.61 -10.58
C SER A 217 21.01 8.05 -10.84
N ASP A 218 20.05 7.51 -10.09
CA ASP A 218 18.63 7.88 -10.13
C ASP A 218 18.17 8.63 -8.86
N MET A 219 19.10 8.90 -7.94
CA MET A 219 18.92 9.60 -6.68
C MET A 219 18.00 8.86 -5.70
N ASP A 220 17.99 7.51 -5.74
CA ASP A 220 17.11 6.66 -4.93
C ASP A 220 17.49 6.66 -3.45
N GLY A 221 18.80 6.61 -3.15
CA GLY A 221 19.46 6.47 -1.86
C GLY A 221 19.94 5.05 -1.52
N ILE A 222 19.87 4.08 -2.45
CA ILE A 222 19.99 2.64 -2.15
C ILE A 222 20.88 1.87 -3.13
N GLN A 223 22.05 1.45 -2.64
CA GLN A 223 23.17 0.92 -3.41
C GLN A 223 22.79 -0.13 -4.48
N GLY A 224 23.01 0.24 -5.74
CA GLY A 224 22.74 -0.54 -6.95
C GLY A 224 23.88 -1.47 -7.43
N ALA A 225 23.54 -2.48 -8.26
CA ALA A 225 24.48 -3.51 -8.74
C ALA A 225 25.13 -3.11 -10.06
N THR A 226 24.42 -2.30 -10.83
CA THR A 226 25.00 -1.49 -11.91
C THR A 226 25.72 -0.25 -11.38
N GLU A 227 25.52 0.10 -10.11
CA GLU A 227 26.10 1.31 -9.52
C GLU A 227 27.54 1.07 -9.04
N SER A 228 28.42 1.85 -9.64
CA SER A 228 29.85 1.79 -9.37
C SER A 228 30.17 2.58 -8.11
N GLY A 229 31.13 2.08 -7.33
CA GLY A 229 31.74 2.92 -6.31
C GLY A 229 32.53 4.07 -6.92
N ILE A 230 32.73 5.14 -6.16
CA ILE A 230 33.50 6.30 -6.60
C ILE A 230 34.85 6.32 -5.88
N GLU A 231 35.93 6.35 -6.65
CA GLU A 231 37.32 6.47 -6.17
C GLU A 231 37.62 7.90 -5.67
N ASP A 232 38.67 8.06 -4.85
CA ASP A 232 39.17 9.36 -4.37
C ASP A 232 38.16 10.23 -3.57
N VAL A 233 37.04 9.67 -3.09
CA VAL A 233 36.13 10.39 -2.18
C VAL A 233 36.75 10.46 -0.79
N THR A 234 37.00 11.66 -0.28
CA THR A 234 37.54 11.85 1.08
C THR A 234 36.47 11.51 2.13
N VAL A 235 36.80 10.57 3.01
CA VAL A 235 35.97 10.11 4.12
C VAL A 235 36.70 10.39 5.44
N GLN A 236 36.01 11.03 6.39
CA GLN A 236 36.60 11.57 7.61
C GLN A 236 35.97 10.92 8.86
N LEU A 237 36.81 10.42 9.77
CA LEU A 237 36.39 9.78 11.02
C LEU A 237 36.42 10.78 12.19
N TYR A 238 35.32 10.82 12.94
CA TYR A 238 35.15 11.61 14.16
C TYR A 238 34.75 10.72 15.33
N ASP A 239 35.05 11.16 16.56
CA ASP A 239 34.33 10.66 17.73
C ASP A 239 32.93 11.29 17.84
N CYS A 240 32.08 10.68 18.67
CA CYS A 240 30.73 11.21 18.91
C CYS A 240 30.66 12.50 19.74
N SER A 241 31.79 13.04 20.23
CA SER A 241 31.86 14.42 20.76
C SER A 241 32.11 15.46 19.65
N GLY A 242 32.51 15.02 18.46
CA GLY A 242 32.81 15.85 17.30
C GLY A 242 34.29 16.14 17.08
N ALA A 243 35.20 15.46 17.79
CA ALA A 243 36.63 15.59 17.53
C ALA A 243 37.05 14.73 16.32
N PHE A 244 37.81 15.32 15.39
CA PHE A 244 38.39 14.61 14.23
C PHE A 244 39.51 13.65 14.68
N ILE A 245 39.55 12.46 14.08
CA ILE A 245 40.52 11.40 14.43
C ILE A 245 41.50 11.13 13.28
N LYS A 246 40.98 10.85 12.08
CA LYS A 246 41.73 10.57 10.85
C LYS A 246 40.80 10.60 9.65
N GLU A 247 41.37 10.61 8.45
CA GLU A 247 40.63 10.46 7.19
C GLU A 247 41.25 9.36 6.32
N THR A 248 40.54 8.98 5.26
CA THR A 248 40.94 8.06 4.20
C THR A 248 40.23 8.49 2.92
N GLU A 249 40.75 8.08 1.77
CA GLU A 249 40.00 8.12 0.51
C GLU A 249 39.43 6.72 0.21
N THR A 250 38.45 6.67 -0.70
CA THR A 250 37.84 5.42 -1.21
C THR A 250 38.69 4.78 -2.30
N ASP A 251 38.67 3.44 -2.39
CA ASP A 251 39.31 2.70 -3.48
C ASP A 251 38.51 2.71 -4.79
N PHE A 252 39.05 2.16 -5.88
CA PHE A 252 38.40 2.11 -7.20
C PHE A 252 37.01 1.42 -7.27
N ASN A 253 36.59 0.71 -6.21
CA ASN A 253 35.26 0.12 -6.07
C ASN A 253 34.38 0.91 -5.09
N GLY A 254 34.84 2.08 -4.65
CA GLY A 254 34.23 2.95 -3.66
C GLY A 254 34.51 2.58 -2.20
N ASN A 255 35.30 1.54 -1.91
CA ASN A 255 35.38 1.03 -0.53
C ASN A 255 36.30 1.90 0.35
N TYR A 256 35.95 2.06 1.63
CA TYR A 256 36.79 2.70 2.64
C TYR A 256 36.75 1.94 3.97
N TYR A 257 37.89 1.88 4.69
CA TYR A 257 37.95 1.12 5.95
C TYR A 257 38.83 1.77 7.02
N PHE A 258 38.22 2.27 8.09
CA PHE A 258 38.93 2.68 9.29
C PHE A 258 39.26 1.48 10.17
N LYS A 259 40.27 0.72 9.77
CA LYS A 259 40.82 -0.41 10.53
C LYS A 259 41.65 0.07 11.75
N ASN A 260 41.83 -0.85 12.71
CA ASN A 260 42.68 -0.70 13.90
C ASN A 260 42.30 0.47 14.84
N LEU A 261 41.00 0.67 15.08
CA LEU A 261 40.48 1.63 16.05
C LEU A 261 40.43 1.04 17.48
N ASN A 262 40.41 1.92 18.49
CA ASN A 262 40.04 1.52 19.85
C ASN A 262 38.51 1.32 19.93
N PRO A 263 37.98 0.48 20.83
CA PRO A 263 36.54 0.45 21.11
C PRO A 263 36.04 1.81 21.63
N GLY A 264 34.85 2.23 21.18
CA GLY A 264 34.33 3.57 21.41
C GLY A 264 33.20 3.94 20.45
N SER A 265 32.66 5.16 20.59
CA SER A 265 31.57 5.68 19.77
C SER A 265 32.08 6.64 18.69
N TYR A 266 31.78 6.33 17.43
CA TYR A 266 32.31 6.99 16.25
C TYR A 266 31.20 7.42 15.29
N LYS A 267 31.51 8.43 14.46
CA LYS A 267 30.73 8.79 13.29
C LYS A 267 31.64 9.14 12.12
N VAL A 268 31.12 8.97 10.91
CA VAL A 268 31.82 9.27 9.67
C VAL A 268 31.29 10.59 9.10
N LYS A 269 32.10 11.25 8.29
CA LYS A 269 31.67 12.31 7.40
C LYS A 269 32.24 12.08 6.00
N PHE A 270 31.36 12.02 5.02
CA PHE A 270 31.70 11.99 3.60
C PHE A 270 31.89 13.43 3.09
N VAL A 271 32.81 13.64 2.15
CA VAL A 271 33.05 14.94 1.53
C VAL A 271 32.72 14.86 0.04
N LEU A 272 31.67 15.57 -0.39
CA LEU A 272 31.25 15.60 -1.79
C LEU A 272 32.37 16.10 -2.72
N PRO A 273 32.70 15.36 -3.79
CA PRO A 273 33.51 15.88 -4.88
C PRO A 273 32.81 17.07 -5.56
N ASN A 274 33.59 17.98 -6.14
CA ASN A 274 33.04 19.18 -6.76
C ASN A 274 32.22 18.83 -8.02
N GLY A 275 30.94 19.19 -8.02
CA GLY A 275 29.98 18.82 -9.06
C GLY A 275 28.96 17.78 -8.63
N TYR A 276 29.01 17.30 -7.38
CA TYR A 276 28.09 16.29 -6.84
C TYR A 276 27.18 16.80 -5.70
N LEU A 277 26.11 16.05 -5.44
CA LEU A 277 25.12 16.18 -4.35
C LEU A 277 24.96 14.83 -3.64
N PHE A 278 24.56 14.84 -2.36
CA PHE A 278 24.16 13.61 -1.64
C PHE A 278 22.76 13.15 -2.06
N THR A 279 22.51 11.85 -1.94
CA THR A 279 21.20 11.22 -2.17
C THR A 279 20.56 10.71 -0.88
N LYS A 280 19.39 10.06 -0.94
CA LYS A 280 18.50 9.90 0.22
C LYS A 280 19.12 9.03 1.32
N ILE A 281 18.87 9.41 2.57
CA ILE A 281 19.40 8.76 3.79
C ILE A 281 18.41 7.73 4.38
N ASP A 282 18.92 6.66 4.99
CA ASP A 282 18.18 5.64 5.77
C ASP A 282 16.94 5.03 5.03
N VAL A 283 17.12 4.63 3.77
CA VAL A 283 16.04 4.22 2.84
C VAL A 283 15.89 2.71 2.61
N SER A 284 16.72 1.85 3.22
CA SER A 284 16.59 0.39 3.09
C SER A 284 16.96 -0.37 4.37
N GLY A 285 17.88 -1.34 4.29
CA GLY A 285 18.52 -1.94 5.45
C GLY A 285 20.02 -1.68 5.42
N ASP A 286 20.58 -1.48 6.61
CA ASP A 286 21.84 -0.81 6.97
C ASP A 286 23.08 -1.16 6.10
N ASP A 287 23.10 -2.32 5.45
CA ASP A 287 24.22 -2.77 4.61
C ASP A 287 24.17 -2.24 3.17
N LYS A 288 23.13 -1.45 2.80
CA LYS A 288 22.89 -1.02 1.40
C LYS A 288 22.19 0.33 1.17
N ASP A 289 21.82 1.08 2.20
CA ASP A 289 21.41 2.48 2.06
C ASP A 289 22.56 3.46 2.33
N SER A 290 22.28 4.75 2.22
CA SER A 290 23.21 5.84 2.48
C SER A 290 23.00 6.34 3.90
N ASP A 291 24.04 6.39 4.74
CA ASP A 291 23.98 6.98 6.09
C ASP A 291 24.26 8.50 6.07
N ALA A 292 24.55 9.08 4.91
CA ALA A 292 25.09 10.43 4.79
C ALA A 292 23.99 11.51 4.81
N ASP A 293 24.01 12.41 5.81
CA ASP A 293 23.09 13.55 5.86
C ASP A 293 23.21 14.44 4.61
N LEU A 294 22.08 14.64 3.94
CA LEU A 294 21.94 15.36 2.66
C LEU A 294 22.60 16.75 2.61
N THR A 295 22.77 17.42 3.75
CA THR A 295 23.29 18.81 3.81
C THR A 295 24.72 18.90 4.36
N THR A 296 25.14 17.95 5.19
CA THR A 296 26.39 18.03 5.96
C THR A 296 27.35 16.86 5.72
N GLY A 297 26.88 15.76 5.14
CA GLY A 297 27.64 14.54 4.87
C GLY A 297 27.99 13.71 6.09
N PHE A 298 27.50 14.04 7.29
CA PHE A 298 27.74 13.27 8.51
C PHE A 298 26.78 12.09 8.64
N THR A 299 27.27 11.00 9.21
CA THR A 299 26.46 9.84 9.62
C THR A 299 25.92 9.99 11.05
N THR A 300 25.11 9.01 11.47
CA THR A 300 24.78 8.79 12.88
C THR A 300 25.99 8.27 13.68
N CYS A 301 25.78 7.87 14.95
CA CYS A 301 26.84 7.56 15.91
C CYS A 301 26.83 6.09 16.36
N TYR A 302 27.76 5.30 15.82
CA TYR A 302 27.88 3.85 16.03
C TYR A 302 28.83 3.57 17.20
N THR A 303 28.46 2.66 18.12
CA THR A 303 29.26 2.35 19.32
C THR A 303 29.83 0.95 19.24
N LEU A 304 31.15 0.85 19.05
CA LEU A 304 31.84 -0.41 18.77
C LEU A 304 32.52 -0.98 20.00
N THR A 305 32.24 -2.24 20.30
CA THR A 305 32.79 -3.01 21.43
C THR A 305 34.05 -3.80 21.05
N SER A 306 34.80 -4.31 22.05
CA SER A 306 36.14 -4.89 21.85
C SER A 306 36.20 -6.08 20.86
N GLY A 307 36.59 -5.79 19.61
CA GLY A 307 36.78 -6.75 18.52
C GLY A 307 35.65 -6.78 17.49
N GLU A 308 34.71 -5.86 17.60
CA GLU A 308 33.61 -5.62 16.66
C GLU A 308 34.12 -4.97 15.36
N ASN A 309 33.45 -5.23 14.24
CA ASN A 309 33.71 -4.54 12.98
C ASN A 309 32.36 -4.20 12.34
N ASN A 310 32.12 -2.94 12.00
CA ASN A 310 30.86 -2.51 11.39
C ASN A 310 31.06 -2.02 9.95
N TYR A 311 30.62 -2.83 8.99
CA TYR A 311 30.74 -2.57 7.54
C TYR A 311 29.34 -2.40 6.95
N THR A 312 28.62 -1.43 7.50
CA THR A 312 27.24 -1.01 7.18
C THR A 312 27.15 0.51 7.45
N ILE A 313 28.05 1.26 6.79
CA ILE A 313 28.20 2.71 6.95
C ILE A 313 28.69 3.27 5.61
N ASP A 314 27.77 3.81 4.83
CA ASP A 314 27.90 3.96 3.38
C ASP A 314 27.31 5.31 2.88
N ALA A 315 27.52 5.66 1.60
CA ALA A 315 26.97 6.90 1.03
C ALA A 315 26.72 6.89 -0.50
N GLY A 316 25.56 7.39 -0.92
CA GLY A 316 25.20 7.63 -2.33
C GLY A 316 25.34 9.11 -2.73
N ILE A 317 25.88 9.38 -3.93
CA ILE A 317 26.06 10.74 -4.50
C ILE A 317 25.79 10.83 -6.02
N CYS A 318 25.33 11.99 -6.51
CA CYS A 318 24.88 12.24 -7.91
C CYS A 318 25.32 13.63 -8.46
N GLU A 319 25.29 13.88 -9.78
CA GLU A 319 25.90 15.08 -10.44
C GLU A 319 24.98 16.33 -10.63
N ILE A 320 25.59 17.53 -10.80
CA ILE A 320 24.93 18.85 -10.94
C ILE A 320 24.79 19.31 -12.42
N PRO A 321 23.57 19.64 -12.93
CA PRO A 321 23.36 20.10 -14.32
C PRO A 321 23.72 21.56 -14.66
N ALA A 322 23.86 21.87 -15.96
CA ALA A 322 24.26 23.17 -16.53
C ALA A 322 23.14 23.90 -17.33
N PRO A 323 23.21 25.24 -17.54
CA PRO A 323 22.20 26.04 -18.25
C PRO A 323 22.21 25.89 -19.79
N LYS A 324 21.16 26.39 -20.47
CA LYS A 324 20.72 25.89 -21.79
C LYS A 324 20.14 26.96 -22.76
N ALA A 325 20.02 26.62 -24.05
CA ALA A 325 19.64 27.48 -25.19
C ALA A 325 18.40 26.99 -25.99
N SER A 326 18.03 27.68 -27.09
CA SER A 326 16.82 27.38 -27.92
C SER A 326 16.91 27.80 -29.41
N LEU A 327 16.13 27.15 -30.29
CA LEU A 327 16.07 27.39 -31.75
C LEU A 327 14.73 26.96 -32.40
N GLY A 328 14.18 27.74 -33.34
CA GLY A 328 13.10 27.33 -34.27
C GLY A 328 12.07 28.43 -34.60
N ASN A 329 11.35 28.29 -35.72
CA ASN A 329 10.26 29.21 -36.14
C ASN A 329 9.08 28.52 -36.87
N LEU A 330 9.01 28.46 -38.21
CA LEU A 330 7.79 28.21 -39.02
C LEU A 330 7.94 27.15 -40.15
N VAL A 331 6.84 26.45 -40.47
CA VAL A 331 6.67 25.63 -41.68
C VAL A 331 5.34 25.95 -42.37
N TRP A 332 5.32 26.14 -43.69
CA TRP A 332 4.14 26.58 -44.44
C TRP A 332 3.86 25.81 -45.75
N ASN A 333 2.68 26.02 -46.31
CA ASN A 333 2.25 25.45 -47.58
C ASN A 333 2.50 26.47 -48.68
N ASP A 334 3.58 26.29 -49.45
CA ASP A 334 3.93 27.15 -50.57
C ASP A 334 3.04 26.83 -51.77
N VAL A 335 1.86 27.46 -51.78
CA VAL A 335 0.81 27.24 -52.79
C VAL A 335 1.27 27.76 -54.15
N ASN A 336 2.09 28.82 -54.15
CA ASN A 336 2.50 29.53 -55.36
C ASN A 336 3.83 29.01 -55.98
N LYS A 337 4.62 28.28 -55.17
CA LYS A 337 5.88 27.57 -55.48
C LYS A 337 7.12 28.45 -55.67
N ASN A 338 7.21 29.56 -54.92
CA ASN A 338 8.33 30.51 -55.03
C ASN A 338 9.44 30.37 -53.96
N GLY A 339 9.19 29.68 -52.85
CA GLY A 339 10.15 29.51 -51.75
C GLY A 339 10.17 30.63 -50.70
N LEU A 340 9.22 31.56 -50.71
CA LEU A 340 9.13 32.70 -49.80
C LEU A 340 7.92 32.58 -48.86
N GLN A 341 8.01 33.20 -47.68
CA GLN A 341 6.88 33.29 -46.74
C GLN A 341 5.92 34.42 -47.16
N ASP A 342 4.99 34.11 -48.07
CA ASP A 342 4.05 35.09 -48.63
C ASP A 342 2.77 35.29 -47.78
N ASP A 343 2.25 36.53 -47.84
CA ASP A 343 1.12 37.01 -47.04
C ASP A 343 -0.20 36.29 -47.43
N GLY A 344 -0.56 35.26 -46.66
CA GLY A 344 -1.76 34.43 -46.88
C GLY A 344 -1.48 32.94 -47.11
N GLU A 345 -0.22 32.51 -47.17
CA GLU A 345 0.12 31.09 -47.22
C GLU A 345 -0.01 30.44 -45.82
N PRO A 346 -0.72 29.29 -45.68
CA PRO A 346 -1.03 28.73 -44.38
C PRO A 346 0.12 27.88 -43.83
N GLY A 347 0.40 28.01 -42.53
CA GLY A 347 1.30 27.10 -41.80
C GLY A 347 0.81 25.65 -41.85
N ILE A 348 1.72 24.68 -42.04
CA ILE A 348 1.38 23.26 -42.04
C ILE A 348 1.52 22.70 -40.62
N ALA A 349 0.42 22.18 -40.08
CA ALA A 349 0.39 21.55 -38.77
C ALA A 349 0.89 20.10 -38.79
N ASN A 350 1.41 19.63 -37.65
CA ASN A 350 1.91 18.27 -37.42
C ASN A 350 3.09 17.83 -38.31
N VAL A 351 3.79 18.76 -38.99
CA VAL A 351 5.06 18.47 -39.66
C VAL A 351 6.08 18.11 -38.60
N THR A 352 6.72 16.95 -38.74
CA THR A 352 7.78 16.53 -37.80
C THR A 352 9.07 17.27 -38.15
N VAL A 353 9.70 17.84 -37.14
CA VAL A 353 10.92 18.66 -37.24
C VAL A 353 11.96 18.11 -36.28
N GLU A 354 13.15 17.82 -36.79
CA GLU A 354 14.23 17.13 -36.10
C GLU A 354 15.46 18.04 -35.97
N LEU A 355 15.97 18.23 -34.76
CA LEU A 355 17.22 18.95 -34.51
C LEU A 355 18.38 17.95 -34.48
N TYR A 356 19.47 18.24 -35.17
CA TYR A 356 20.71 17.44 -35.18
C TYR A 356 21.88 18.31 -34.70
N GLN A 357 22.91 17.72 -34.10
CA GLN A 357 24.22 18.40 -34.06
C GLN A 357 24.81 18.44 -35.48
N CYS A 358 25.54 19.51 -35.81
CA CYS A 358 26.08 19.73 -37.16
C CYS A 358 26.98 18.58 -37.66
N SER A 359 27.83 18.06 -36.78
CA SER A 359 28.70 16.89 -37.03
C SER A 359 27.99 15.54 -36.93
N GLY A 360 26.73 15.50 -36.46
CA GLY A 360 25.96 14.28 -36.22
C GLY A 360 25.13 13.82 -37.42
N THR A 361 24.77 12.53 -37.41
CA THR A 361 23.83 11.88 -38.35
C THR A 361 22.49 11.50 -37.72
N GLU A 362 22.36 11.62 -36.40
CA GLU A 362 21.16 11.25 -35.63
C GLU A 362 20.55 12.50 -34.95
N PRO A 363 19.22 12.55 -34.78
CA PRO A 363 18.55 13.69 -34.15
C PRO A 363 18.80 13.74 -32.63
N VAL A 364 19.07 14.94 -32.14
CA VAL A 364 19.23 15.33 -30.73
C VAL A 364 17.87 15.57 -30.08
N ALA A 365 16.91 16.10 -30.84
CA ALA A 365 15.54 16.37 -30.40
C ALA A 365 14.58 16.29 -31.59
N THR A 366 13.30 16.08 -31.34
CA THR A 366 12.25 16.09 -32.36
C THR A 366 11.00 16.76 -31.79
N VAL A 367 10.35 17.60 -32.59
CA VAL A 367 9.08 18.28 -32.26
C VAL A 367 8.15 18.20 -33.48
N SER A 368 6.88 18.54 -33.30
CA SER A 368 5.94 18.73 -34.42
C SER A 368 5.40 20.16 -34.43
N THR A 369 5.15 20.69 -35.63
CA THR A 369 4.59 22.03 -35.81
C THR A 369 3.16 22.13 -35.27
N ASN A 370 2.82 23.27 -34.67
CA ASN A 370 1.47 23.54 -34.17
C ASN A 370 0.48 23.89 -35.30
N SER A 371 -0.77 24.21 -34.96
CA SER A 371 -1.84 24.55 -35.93
C SER A 371 -1.51 25.68 -36.90
N ASN A 372 -0.51 26.51 -36.58
CA ASN A 372 -0.09 27.68 -37.34
C ASN A 372 1.27 27.45 -38.01
N GLY A 373 1.78 26.21 -38.04
CA GLY A 373 3.09 25.86 -38.59
C GLY A 373 4.28 26.11 -37.66
N ILE A 374 4.08 26.64 -36.45
CA ILE A 374 5.19 27.08 -35.59
C ILE A 374 5.78 25.92 -34.78
N TYR A 375 7.12 25.88 -34.66
CA TYR A 375 7.88 24.91 -33.86
C TYR A 375 9.01 25.60 -33.06
N SER A 376 9.52 24.95 -32.00
CA SER A 376 10.71 25.42 -31.27
C SER A 376 11.35 24.31 -30.45
N PHE A 377 12.67 24.24 -30.48
CA PHE A 377 13.51 23.46 -29.57
C PHE A 377 14.00 24.34 -28.41
N THR A 378 13.94 23.83 -27.19
CA THR A 378 14.46 24.52 -26.00
C THR A 378 15.35 23.57 -25.19
N ASN A 379 16.01 24.09 -24.15
CA ASN A 379 16.84 23.29 -23.23
C ASN A 379 18.09 22.65 -23.88
N LEU A 380 18.62 23.27 -24.95
CA LEU A 380 19.79 22.81 -25.70
C LEU A 380 21.13 23.10 -24.98
N ASN A 381 22.15 22.28 -25.22
CA ASN A 381 23.52 22.59 -24.78
C ASN A 381 24.15 23.64 -25.71
N GLU A 382 25.27 24.25 -25.29
CA GLU A 382 26.16 24.99 -26.19
C GLU A 382 26.75 24.04 -27.25
N GLY A 383 26.71 24.45 -28.52
CA GLY A 383 27.17 23.65 -29.66
C GLY A 383 26.58 24.09 -31.01
N ASP A 384 27.01 23.41 -32.08
CA ASP A 384 26.56 23.66 -33.46
C ASP A 384 25.41 22.71 -33.83
N TYR A 385 24.29 23.26 -34.32
CA TYR A 385 23.07 22.53 -34.65
C TYR A 385 22.55 22.81 -36.06
N LYS A 386 21.79 21.86 -36.63
CA LYS A 386 21.07 21.94 -37.91
C LYS A 386 19.68 21.32 -37.75
N VAL A 387 18.72 21.70 -38.59
CA VAL A 387 17.35 21.17 -38.55
C VAL A 387 17.07 20.31 -39.77
N LYS A 388 16.19 19.32 -39.63
CA LYS A 388 15.60 18.57 -40.74
C LYS A 388 14.08 18.58 -40.60
N PHE A 389 13.40 18.97 -41.66
CA PHE A 389 11.94 18.85 -41.76
C PHE A 389 11.59 17.50 -42.39
N ILE A 390 10.56 16.84 -41.88
CA ILE A 390 10.03 15.59 -42.43
C ILE A 390 8.78 15.90 -43.25
N LEU A 391 8.83 15.48 -44.50
CA LEU A 391 7.80 15.68 -45.49
C LEU A 391 6.53 14.86 -45.14
N PRO A 392 5.34 15.48 -44.98
CA PRO A 392 4.08 14.75 -44.84
C PRO A 392 3.73 13.97 -46.10
N GLU A 393 2.85 12.97 -45.97
CA GLU A 393 2.44 12.17 -47.12
C GLU A 393 1.81 13.01 -48.23
N ASN A 394 2.11 12.62 -49.46
CA ASN A 394 1.76 13.34 -50.68
C ASN A 394 2.35 14.76 -50.78
N TYR A 395 3.20 15.26 -49.88
CA TYR A 395 3.89 16.55 -50.07
C TYR A 395 5.25 16.39 -50.81
N ALA A 396 5.94 17.50 -51.07
CA ALA A 396 7.29 17.66 -51.65
C ALA A 396 7.81 19.07 -51.34
N PHE A 397 9.10 19.29 -51.09
CA PHE A 397 9.62 20.60 -50.66
C PHE A 397 9.65 21.67 -51.77
N THR A 398 9.53 22.94 -51.38
CA THR A 398 9.72 24.11 -52.24
C THR A 398 11.19 24.57 -52.31
N SER A 399 11.47 25.58 -53.13
CA SER A 399 12.82 26.11 -53.40
C SER A 399 13.49 26.67 -52.13
N LYS A 400 14.74 26.27 -51.92
CA LYS A 400 15.60 26.72 -50.81
C LYS A 400 16.29 28.07 -51.11
N ASP A 401 16.59 28.86 -50.07
CA ASP A 401 17.39 30.10 -50.10
C ASP A 401 16.91 31.09 -51.18
N ALA A 402 15.60 31.27 -51.29
CA ALA A 402 14.96 32.07 -52.34
C ALA A 402 15.19 33.60 -52.20
N SER A 403 15.60 34.08 -51.01
CA SER A 403 15.84 35.48 -50.69
C SER A 403 17.21 35.71 -50.04
N ALA A 404 18.25 35.85 -50.87
CA ALA A 404 19.62 36.17 -50.46
C ALA A 404 19.83 37.59 -49.84
N ALA A 405 18.81 38.12 -49.16
CA ALA A 405 18.78 39.41 -48.48
C ALA A 405 18.13 39.37 -47.09
N ASN A 406 17.40 38.30 -46.70
CA ASN A 406 16.81 38.16 -45.36
C ASN A 406 16.43 36.70 -44.99
N ASP A 407 17.33 36.00 -44.28
CA ASP A 407 17.15 34.63 -43.77
C ASP A 407 15.87 34.43 -42.91
N GLU A 408 15.28 35.48 -42.33
CA GLU A 408 14.09 35.37 -41.46
C GLU A 408 12.77 35.13 -42.22
N THR A 409 12.79 34.90 -43.56
CA THR A 409 11.57 34.97 -44.41
C THR A 409 11.51 34.04 -45.63
N ASP A 410 12.46 33.12 -45.81
CA ASP A 410 12.45 32.11 -46.89
C ASP A 410 12.65 30.69 -46.35
N SER A 411 12.90 29.70 -47.21
CA SER A 411 12.92 28.28 -46.84
C SER A 411 14.36 27.76 -46.70
N ASP A 412 14.81 27.47 -45.49
CA ASP A 412 16.11 26.82 -45.24
C ASP A 412 16.15 25.34 -45.67
N ALA A 413 15.00 24.70 -45.85
CA ALA A 413 14.92 23.25 -46.08
C ALA A 413 15.38 22.84 -47.50
N ASP A 414 16.42 22.01 -47.59
CA ASP A 414 16.87 21.43 -48.87
C ASP A 414 15.76 20.59 -49.54
N GLN A 415 15.54 20.84 -50.83
CA GLN A 415 14.46 20.23 -51.63
C GLN A 415 14.44 18.70 -51.66
N SER A 416 15.58 18.06 -51.42
CA SER A 416 15.76 16.60 -51.56
C SER A 416 15.90 15.86 -50.23
N THR A 417 16.21 16.57 -49.14
CA THR A 417 16.55 15.97 -47.83
C THR A 417 15.85 16.61 -46.63
N GLY A 418 15.22 17.78 -46.82
CA GLY A 418 14.60 18.58 -45.75
C GLY A 418 15.58 19.24 -44.79
N LEU A 419 16.91 19.16 -45.03
CA LEU A 419 17.95 19.64 -44.12
C LEU A 419 18.27 21.14 -44.31
N THR A 420 18.53 21.83 -43.19
CA THR A 420 18.90 23.24 -43.13
C THR A 420 20.41 23.48 -43.00
N GLY A 421 20.81 24.74 -42.80
CA GLY A 421 22.19 25.14 -42.53
C GLY A 421 22.69 24.74 -41.13
N CYS A 422 23.81 25.32 -40.72
CA CYS A 422 24.44 25.04 -39.43
C CYS A 422 24.58 26.32 -38.59
N TYR A 423 23.98 26.32 -37.40
CA TYR A 423 23.84 27.46 -36.50
C TYR A 423 24.55 27.16 -35.17
N THR A 424 25.50 28.00 -34.79
CA THR A 424 26.21 27.91 -33.49
C THR A 424 25.38 28.55 -32.38
N LEU A 425 25.08 27.81 -31.32
CA LEU A 425 24.35 28.30 -30.14
C LEU A 425 25.23 28.22 -28.88
N LYS A 426 25.18 29.25 -28.04
CA LYS A 426 25.81 29.29 -26.71
C LYS A 426 24.79 29.16 -25.59
N GLY A 427 25.26 28.87 -24.38
CA GLY A 427 24.40 28.69 -23.20
C GLY A 427 23.53 29.92 -22.89
N GLY A 428 22.27 29.90 -23.35
CA GLY A 428 21.28 30.97 -23.16
C GLY A 428 20.76 31.62 -24.46
N ASP A 429 21.28 31.23 -25.63
CA ASP A 429 20.89 31.83 -26.92
C ASP A 429 19.47 31.42 -27.39
N VAL A 430 18.88 32.25 -28.26
CA VAL A 430 17.57 32.06 -28.90
C VAL A 430 17.71 32.40 -30.40
N ASN A 431 17.40 31.46 -31.30
CA ASN A 431 17.44 31.67 -32.76
C ASN A 431 16.12 31.27 -33.45
N ASN A 432 15.47 32.21 -34.15
CA ASN A 432 14.18 32.00 -34.81
C ASN A 432 14.23 32.21 -36.33
N SER A 433 15.36 31.89 -36.99
CA SER A 433 15.58 32.04 -38.44
C SER A 433 15.84 30.68 -39.13
N VAL A 434 14.86 29.76 -39.06
CA VAL A 434 15.02 28.36 -39.54
C VAL A 434 13.68 27.75 -40.00
N ASP A 435 13.34 27.82 -41.30
CA ASP A 435 11.97 27.62 -41.83
C ASP A 435 11.83 26.70 -43.09
N ALA A 436 10.60 26.32 -43.53
CA ALA A 436 10.36 25.40 -44.68
C ALA A 436 8.97 25.44 -45.39
N GLY A 437 8.88 25.16 -46.73
CA GLY A 437 7.61 25.10 -47.52
C GLY A 437 7.37 23.86 -48.47
N MET A 438 6.12 23.51 -48.90
CA MET A 438 5.78 22.19 -49.59
C MET A 438 4.56 22.08 -50.64
N ILE A 439 4.46 21.01 -51.51
CA ILE A 439 3.52 20.75 -52.71
C ILE A 439 3.17 19.23 -53.12
N LEU A 440 2.24 18.83 -54.06
CA LEU A 440 1.58 17.44 -54.19
C LEU A 440 1.54 16.53 -55.54
N PRO A 441 1.36 15.14 -55.52
CA PRO A 441 1.23 14.11 -56.67
C PRO A 441 0.05 13.01 -56.69
N GLN A 442 0.17 11.76 -57.29
CA GLN A 442 -0.91 10.68 -57.52
C GLN A 442 -0.50 9.14 -57.81
N GLN A 443 -1.43 8.15 -58.10
CA GLN A 443 -1.27 6.60 -58.05
C GLN A 443 -2.00 5.66 -59.15
N GLU A 444 -1.97 4.27 -59.08
CA GLU A 444 -2.29 3.16 -60.10
C GLU A 444 -3.02 1.82 -59.60
N LEU A 445 -3.17 0.71 -60.39
CA LEU A 445 -3.97 -0.58 -60.18
C LEU A 445 -3.25 -1.82 -59.51
N LYS A 446 -3.93 -2.67 -58.68
CA LYS A 446 -3.41 -4.00 -58.13
C LYS A 446 -4.55 -5.04 -57.74
N ALA A 447 -4.27 -6.03 -56.86
CA ALA A 447 -5.25 -7.02 -56.30
C ALA A 447 -6.17 -6.39 -55.23
N ASP A 448 -7.05 -7.13 -54.52
CA ASP A 448 -7.78 -6.63 -53.32
C ASP A 448 -8.28 -7.79 -52.42
N LEU A 449 -8.10 -7.69 -51.10
CA LEU A 449 -8.47 -8.69 -50.08
C LEU A 449 -9.41 -8.11 -49.01
N SER A 450 -10.59 -8.70 -48.83
CA SER A 450 -11.58 -8.24 -47.83
C SER A 450 -11.96 -9.30 -46.79
N LEU A 451 -12.18 -8.85 -45.55
CA LEU A 451 -12.67 -9.67 -44.44
C LEU A 451 -14.12 -9.38 -44.05
N LYS A 452 -14.79 -10.41 -43.53
CA LYS A 452 -16.09 -10.30 -42.89
C LYS A 452 -16.17 -11.21 -41.67
N LYS A 453 -16.51 -10.64 -40.51
CA LYS A 453 -16.65 -11.35 -39.24
C LYS A 453 -18.07 -11.27 -38.71
N THR A 454 -18.61 -12.40 -38.25
CA THR A 454 -19.93 -12.51 -37.62
C THR A 454 -19.86 -13.37 -36.36
N VAL A 455 -20.94 -13.37 -35.57
CA VAL A 455 -21.14 -14.27 -34.43
C VAL A 455 -22.57 -14.83 -34.50
N ASP A 456 -22.76 -16.08 -34.08
CA ASP A 456 -24.08 -16.73 -34.05
C ASP A 456 -25.04 -16.15 -32.99
N ASN A 457 -24.50 -15.68 -31.86
CA ASN A 457 -25.21 -14.90 -30.85
C ASN A 457 -24.38 -13.69 -30.41
N ALA A 458 -24.86 -12.48 -30.73
CA ALA A 458 -24.23 -11.22 -30.33
C ALA A 458 -24.64 -10.75 -28.91
N ASN A 459 -25.65 -11.38 -28.29
CA ASN A 459 -26.10 -11.08 -26.93
C ASN A 459 -26.15 -12.34 -26.03
N PRO A 460 -25.01 -13.03 -25.83
CA PRO A 460 -24.92 -14.23 -25.00
C PRO A 460 -24.85 -13.91 -23.51
N LYS A 461 -25.27 -14.87 -22.68
CA LYS A 461 -25.14 -14.79 -21.22
C LYS A 461 -23.73 -15.18 -20.78
N ASN A 462 -23.34 -14.74 -19.58
CA ASN A 462 -22.07 -15.17 -18.99
C ASN A 462 -22.09 -16.67 -18.68
N GLY A 463 -21.37 -17.46 -19.48
CA GLY A 463 -21.35 -18.92 -19.41
C GLY A 463 -21.77 -19.63 -20.70
N ASP A 464 -22.45 -18.93 -21.62
CA ASP A 464 -22.94 -19.47 -22.90
C ASP A 464 -21.80 -19.86 -23.84
N ARG A 465 -22.14 -20.60 -24.91
CA ARG A 465 -21.25 -20.85 -26.04
C ARG A 465 -21.67 -20.01 -27.24
N VAL A 466 -20.70 -19.43 -27.93
CA VAL A 466 -20.90 -18.70 -29.19
C VAL A 466 -19.85 -19.10 -30.22
N SER A 467 -20.21 -18.95 -31.49
CA SER A 467 -19.41 -19.29 -32.66
C SER A 467 -19.15 -18.04 -33.49
N PHE A 468 -17.91 -17.56 -33.50
CA PHE A 468 -17.46 -16.56 -34.45
C PHE A 468 -17.26 -17.21 -35.82
N THR A 469 -17.62 -16.51 -36.89
CA THR A 469 -17.31 -16.92 -38.27
C THR A 469 -16.56 -15.77 -38.95
N VAL A 470 -15.35 -16.05 -39.42
CA VAL A 470 -14.56 -15.16 -40.29
C VAL A 470 -14.65 -15.69 -41.71
N THR A 471 -14.83 -14.79 -42.67
CA THR A 471 -14.77 -15.05 -44.11
C THR A 471 -13.75 -14.10 -44.71
N LEU A 472 -12.87 -14.62 -45.56
CA LEU A 472 -11.89 -13.89 -46.35
C LEU A 472 -12.27 -14.01 -47.82
N SER A 473 -12.21 -12.92 -48.59
CA SER A 473 -12.43 -12.90 -50.04
C SER A 473 -11.27 -12.23 -50.75
N ASN A 474 -11.10 -12.54 -52.03
CA ASN A 474 -10.25 -11.77 -52.95
C ASN A 474 -11.14 -11.17 -54.03
N ASP A 475 -11.42 -9.87 -53.96
CA ASP A 475 -12.19 -9.15 -54.98
C ASP A 475 -11.29 -8.49 -56.05
N GLY A 476 -9.96 -8.57 -55.91
CA GLY A 476 -9.00 -8.17 -56.93
C GLY A 476 -9.05 -8.97 -58.24
N PRO A 477 -8.50 -8.42 -59.33
CA PRO A 477 -8.33 -9.13 -60.60
C PRO A 477 -7.22 -10.21 -60.57
N ASP A 478 -6.25 -10.07 -59.67
CA ASP A 478 -5.12 -10.99 -59.49
C ASP A 478 -5.30 -11.90 -58.25
N ALA A 479 -4.52 -12.97 -58.14
CA ALA A 479 -4.60 -13.91 -57.02
C ALA A 479 -3.74 -13.47 -55.81
N ALA A 480 -4.18 -13.81 -54.60
CA ALA A 480 -3.45 -13.52 -53.37
C ALA A 480 -2.76 -14.78 -52.83
N HIS A 481 -1.48 -14.68 -52.50
CA HIS A 481 -0.66 -15.81 -52.05
C HIS A 481 -0.18 -15.64 -50.60
N GLY A 482 0.02 -16.77 -49.91
CA GLY A 482 0.57 -16.83 -48.54
C GLY A 482 -0.26 -16.12 -47.46
N VAL A 483 -1.57 -15.98 -47.65
CA VAL A 483 -2.44 -15.21 -46.76
C VAL A 483 -2.60 -15.89 -45.39
N VAL A 484 -2.45 -15.10 -44.32
CA VAL A 484 -2.66 -15.51 -42.92
C VAL A 484 -3.54 -14.45 -42.24
N VAL A 485 -4.63 -14.88 -41.60
CA VAL A 485 -5.56 -14.01 -40.87
C VAL A 485 -5.37 -14.20 -39.37
N SER A 486 -5.32 -13.12 -38.58
CA SER A 486 -5.35 -13.19 -37.12
C SER A 486 -6.80 -13.19 -36.60
N ASP A 487 -7.08 -13.97 -35.55
CA ASP A 487 -8.33 -13.98 -34.75
C ASP A 487 -7.96 -14.40 -33.32
N LEU A 488 -7.37 -13.49 -32.56
CA LEU A 488 -6.91 -13.74 -31.19
C LEU A 488 -8.01 -13.39 -30.18
N LEU A 489 -8.48 -14.40 -29.45
CA LEU A 489 -9.57 -14.27 -28.48
C LEU A 489 -9.15 -13.41 -27.28
N VAL A 490 -9.92 -12.34 -27.05
CA VAL A 490 -9.74 -11.39 -25.94
C VAL A 490 -10.29 -11.91 -24.60
N GLN A 491 -9.95 -11.22 -23.50
CA GLN A 491 -10.49 -11.54 -22.18
C GLN A 491 -12.03 -11.53 -22.20
N GLY A 492 -12.62 -12.59 -21.63
CA GLY A 492 -14.06 -12.82 -21.65
C GLY A 492 -14.53 -13.87 -22.66
N LEU A 493 -13.62 -14.50 -23.42
CA LEU A 493 -13.91 -15.55 -24.40
C LEU A 493 -12.94 -16.75 -24.24
N ASP A 494 -13.39 -17.83 -23.59
CA ASP A 494 -12.59 -19.05 -23.40
C ASP A 494 -12.68 -19.97 -24.63
N PHE A 495 -11.56 -20.29 -25.28
CA PHE A 495 -11.55 -21.15 -26.49
C PHE A 495 -12.11 -22.56 -26.25
N ILE A 496 -12.95 -23.07 -27.18
CA ILE A 496 -13.40 -24.47 -27.22
C ILE A 496 -12.84 -25.22 -28.42
N SER A 497 -13.12 -24.76 -29.64
CA SER A 497 -12.75 -25.47 -30.88
C SER A 497 -12.75 -24.53 -32.09
N ALA A 498 -12.01 -24.89 -33.14
CA ALA A 498 -12.03 -24.19 -34.43
C ALA A 498 -12.23 -25.16 -35.60
N THR A 499 -12.75 -24.67 -36.72
CA THR A 499 -12.90 -25.42 -37.97
C THR A 499 -12.79 -24.45 -39.14
N ALA A 500 -11.83 -24.69 -40.05
CA ALA A 500 -11.65 -23.89 -41.26
C ALA A 500 -12.06 -24.68 -42.50
N SER A 501 -12.56 -23.99 -43.52
CA SER A 501 -12.80 -24.56 -44.85
C SER A 501 -11.53 -24.68 -45.68
N GLN A 502 -10.52 -23.86 -45.37
CA GLN A 502 -9.17 -23.92 -45.94
C GLN A 502 -8.13 -23.60 -44.85
N GLY A 503 -6.98 -24.27 -44.89
CA GLY A 503 -5.88 -23.96 -43.98
C GLY A 503 -6.04 -24.48 -42.55
N SER A 504 -5.36 -23.86 -41.59
CA SER A 504 -5.38 -24.27 -40.17
C SER A 504 -5.24 -23.08 -39.21
N TYR A 505 -6.00 -23.10 -38.11
CA TYR A 505 -6.01 -22.07 -37.06
C TYR A 505 -5.30 -22.54 -35.79
N ASP A 506 -4.39 -21.71 -35.27
CA ASP A 506 -3.79 -21.86 -33.94
C ASP A 506 -4.48 -20.92 -32.92
N LYS A 507 -5.10 -21.53 -31.91
CA LYS A 507 -5.79 -20.83 -30.80
C LYS A 507 -4.89 -20.04 -29.85
N THR A 508 -3.57 -20.26 -29.89
CA THR A 508 -2.63 -19.62 -28.96
C THR A 508 -2.00 -18.36 -29.54
N THR A 509 -1.80 -18.32 -30.86
CA THR A 509 -1.40 -17.10 -31.60
C THR A 509 -2.57 -16.35 -32.24
N GLY A 510 -3.72 -17.01 -32.42
CA GLY A 510 -4.83 -16.53 -33.23
C GLY A 510 -4.62 -16.70 -34.73
N ALA A 511 -3.52 -17.30 -35.19
CA ALA A 511 -3.16 -17.32 -36.61
C ALA A 511 -3.91 -18.40 -37.40
N TRP A 512 -4.74 -17.98 -38.35
CA TRP A 512 -5.37 -18.80 -39.38
C TRP A 512 -4.54 -18.74 -40.67
N ASN A 513 -3.82 -19.83 -40.94
CA ASN A 513 -2.91 -19.97 -42.07
C ASN A 513 -3.71 -20.40 -43.30
N VAL A 514 -4.16 -19.47 -44.15
CA VAL A 514 -5.10 -19.74 -45.25
C VAL A 514 -4.39 -20.23 -46.51
N GLY A 515 -3.27 -19.61 -46.90
CA GLY A 515 -2.50 -19.99 -48.09
C GLY A 515 -2.85 -19.13 -49.32
N THR A 516 -3.33 -19.74 -50.40
CA THR A 516 -3.68 -19.00 -51.64
C THR A 516 -5.18 -18.76 -51.74
N VAL A 517 -5.58 -17.58 -52.17
CA VAL A 517 -6.97 -17.21 -52.48
C VAL A 517 -7.01 -16.68 -53.92
N ASP A 518 -7.54 -17.50 -54.83
CA ASP A 518 -7.70 -17.14 -56.25
C ASP A 518 -8.62 -15.92 -56.41
N SER A 519 -8.48 -15.17 -57.52
CA SER A 519 -9.38 -14.05 -57.83
C SER A 519 -10.85 -14.49 -57.82
N LYS A 520 -11.69 -13.73 -57.11
CA LYS A 520 -13.12 -14.00 -56.85
C LYS A 520 -13.42 -15.30 -56.08
N ALA A 521 -12.45 -15.82 -55.32
CA ALA A 521 -12.65 -16.89 -54.36
C ALA A 521 -12.77 -16.36 -52.91
N SER A 522 -13.29 -17.21 -52.02
CA SER A 522 -13.39 -16.93 -50.58
C SER A 522 -13.06 -18.17 -49.73
N ALA A 523 -12.51 -17.95 -48.54
CA ALA A 523 -12.24 -18.96 -47.52
C ALA A 523 -12.95 -18.58 -46.20
N SER A 524 -13.07 -19.53 -45.26
CA SER A 524 -13.74 -19.28 -43.97
C SER A 524 -13.20 -20.07 -42.77
N LEU A 525 -13.36 -19.49 -41.59
CA LEU A 525 -13.01 -20.04 -40.28
C LEU A 525 -14.20 -19.89 -39.32
N VAL A 526 -14.50 -20.94 -38.57
CA VAL A 526 -15.45 -20.91 -37.44
C VAL A 526 -14.70 -21.18 -36.14
N VAL A 527 -14.80 -20.27 -35.16
CA VAL A 527 -14.20 -20.41 -33.82
C VAL A 527 -15.30 -20.43 -32.76
N VAL A 528 -15.41 -21.54 -32.04
CA VAL A 528 -16.37 -21.73 -30.94
C VAL A 528 -15.69 -21.46 -29.61
N VAL A 529 -16.33 -20.64 -28.77
CA VAL A 529 -15.84 -20.22 -27.45
C VAL A 529 -16.92 -20.38 -26.38
N LYS A 530 -16.54 -20.24 -25.11
CA LYS A 530 -17.42 -19.99 -23.98
C LYS A 530 -17.28 -18.53 -23.53
N VAL A 531 -18.38 -17.86 -23.24
CA VAL A 531 -18.40 -16.48 -22.75
C VAL A 531 -18.13 -16.45 -21.25
N ASN A 532 -17.25 -15.55 -20.83
CA ASN A 532 -16.74 -15.43 -19.46
C ASN A 532 -16.45 -13.96 -19.08
N ALA A 533 -17.38 -13.05 -19.41
CA ALA A 533 -17.31 -11.61 -19.14
C ALA A 533 -17.26 -11.23 -17.64
N GLY A 534 -17.27 -12.21 -16.72
CA GLY A 534 -17.32 -12.02 -15.26
C GLY A 534 -16.28 -11.04 -14.69
N SER A 535 -15.10 -10.94 -15.31
CA SER A 535 -14.00 -10.07 -14.88
C SER A 535 -14.06 -8.63 -15.41
N ILE A 536 -14.97 -8.31 -16.33
CA ILE A 536 -14.99 -7.00 -17.03
C ILE A 536 -15.65 -5.95 -16.12
N THR A 537 -14.95 -4.84 -15.87
CA THR A 537 -15.41 -3.72 -15.04
C THR A 537 -16.07 -2.63 -15.86
N THR A 538 -17.36 -2.38 -15.62
CA THR A 538 -18.12 -1.25 -16.20
C THR A 538 -18.97 -0.58 -15.11
N GLY A 539 -19.28 0.71 -15.29
CA GLY A 539 -19.78 1.59 -14.22
C GLY A 539 -21.22 1.35 -13.73
N THR A 540 -21.56 2.05 -12.66
CA THR A 540 -22.86 2.05 -11.97
C THR A 540 -23.86 3.04 -12.60
N VAL A 541 -25.16 2.74 -12.53
CA VAL A 541 -26.23 3.69 -12.93
C VAL A 541 -26.51 4.72 -11.83
N ASP A 542 -26.67 5.98 -12.21
CA ASP A 542 -27.08 7.10 -11.34
C ASP A 542 -28.14 7.99 -12.03
N LEU A 543 -29.03 8.62 -11.24
CA LEU A 543 -30.04 9.59 -11.69
C LEU A 543 -29.48 11.01 -11.88
N GLY A 544 -28.17 11.22 -11.72
CA GLY A 544 -27.49 12.48 -12.03
C GLY A 544 -27.99 13.62 -11.15
N VAL A 545 -28.26 14.79 -11.74
CA VAL A 545 -28.74 15.96 -10.98
C VAL A 545 -30.09 15.73 -10.28
N ALA A 546 -30.91 14.80 -10.75
CA ALA A 546 -32.19 14.46 -10.10
C ALA A 546 -32.03 13.57 -8.84
N SER A 547 -30.87 12.95 -8.60
CA SER A 547 -30.58 12.14 -7.39
C SER A 547 -30.75 12.90 -6.06
N ASN A 548 -30.75 14.23 -6.11
CA ASN A 548 -30.91 15.12 -4.96
C ASN A 548 -32.32 15.70 -4.81
N TYR A 549 -33.29 15.29 -5.63
CA TYR A 549 -34.65 15.80 -5.65
C TYR A 549 -35.70 14.69 -5.52
N ASN A 550 -36.75 14.95 -4.76
CA ASN A 550 -37.86 14.05 -4.51
C ASN A 550 -38.87 14.11 -5.67
N LEU A 551 -39.07 15.31 -6.19
CA LEU A 551 -39.90 15.58 -7.35
C LEU A 551 -39.12 16.49 -8.32
N PHE A 552 -38.87 15.99 -9.53
CA PHE A 552 -38.14 16.67 -10.60
C PHE A 552 -39.00 16.71 -11.87
N VAL A 553 -39.46 17.90 -12.24
CA VAL A 553 -40.40 18.13 -13.34
C VAL A 553 -39.71 18.98 -14.41
N PHE A 554 -39.65 18.52 -15.67
CA PHE A 554 -38.99 19.29 -16.74
C PHE A 554 -39.81 20.46 -17.29
N GLY A 555 -41.11 20.43 -17.08
CA GLY A 555 -42.12 21.31 -17.66
C GLY A 555 -42.90 22.07 -16.59
N ASP A 556 -44.22 22.11 -16.72
CA ASP A 556 -45.09 22.83 -15.78
C ASP A 556 -45.60 21.89 -14.67
N LEU A 557 -45.79 22.45 -13.46
CA LEU A 557 -46.32 21.78 -12.27
C LEU A 557 -47.61 22.48 -11.81
N VAL A 558 -48.68 21.71 -11.52
CA VAL A 558 -49.92 22.23 -10.92
C VAL A 558 -50.40 21.32 -9.79
N GLN A 559 -50.28 21.79 -8.56
CA GLN A 559 -50.69 21.07 -7.34
C GLN A 559 -51.56 22.00 -6.45
N PRO A 560 -52.88 21.76 -6.31
CA PRO A 560 -53.77 22.61 -5.53
C PRO A 560 -53.94 22.17 -4.06
N SER A 561 -53.36 21.03 -3.65
CA SER A 561 -53.10 20.62 -2.26
C SER A 561 -52.29 19.32 -2.19
N CYS A 562 -51.13 19.32 -1.52
CA CYS A 562 -50.35 18.16 -1.00
C CYS A 562 -48.94 18.63 -0.60
N ASP A 563 -48.10 17.77 -0.03
CA ASP A 563 -46.75 18.15 0.41
C ASP A 563 -45.63 17.35 -0.28
N THR A 564 -44.43 17.92 -0.38
CA THR A 564 -43.18 17.24 -0.78
C THR A 564 -42.18 17.27 0.38
N GLN A 565 -41.89 16.09 0.94
CA GLN A 565 -40.95 15.84 2.05
C GLN A 565 -39.47 15.95 1.65
N GLY A 566 -39.14 16.96 0.85
CA GLY A 566 -37.78 17.11 0.35
C GLY A 566 -37.67 18.17 -0.75
N ARG A 567 -36.69 18.00 -1.65
CA ARG A 567 -36.39 19.02 -2.66
C ARG A 567 -37.26 18.86 -3.91
N LEU A 568 -37.72 20.00 -4.42
CA LEU A 568 -38.58 20.13 -5.59
C LEU A 568 -37.89 20.98 -6.68
N ALA A 569 -37.77 20.43 -7.90
CA ALA A 569 -37.30 21.16 -9.08
C ALA A 569 -38.37 21.15 -10.19
N VAL A 570 -38.65 22.31 -10.78
CA VAL A 570 -39.62 22.50 -11.87
C VAL A 570 -38.98 23.33 -12.98
N GLY A 571 -38.95 22.83 -14.21
CA GLY A 571 -38.23 23.46 -15.32
C GLY A 571 -38.94 24.67 -15.95
N ARG A 572 -40.26 24.81 -15.80
CA ARG A 572 -41.04 25.95 -16.31
C ARG A 572 -41.89 26.58 -15.21
N ASP A 573 -43.23 26.53 -15.31
CA ASP A 573 -44.11 27.21 -14.37
C ASP A 573 -44.60 26.27 -13.25
N ALA A 574 -44.56 26.74 -12.01
CA ALA A 574 -45.12 26.05 -10.86
C ALA A 574 -46.36 26.79 -10.34
N LYS A 575 -47.46 26.06 -10.14
CA LYS A 575 -48.70 26.54 -9.51
C LYS A 575 -48.99 25.68 -8.29
N LEU A 576 -48.75 26.24 -7.11
CA LEU A 576 -48.82 25.56 -5.81
C LEU A 576 -49.90 26.25 -4.94
N ALA A 577 -50.79 25.47 -4.34
CA ALA A 577 -51.72 25.94 -3.31
C ALA A 577 -51.89 24.85 -2.27
N ASN A 578 -52.06 25.24 -1.00
CA ASN A 578 -52.05 24.36 0.18
C ASN A 578 -50.91 23.33 0.08
N TYR A 579 -49.69 23.82 -0.18
CA TYR A 579 -48.56 23.00 -0.59
C TYR A 579 -47.31 23.29 0.24
N SER A 580 -46.71 22.25 0.83
CA SER A 580 -45.44 22.37 1.56
C SER A 580 -44.27 21.73 0.82
N VAL A 581 -43.08 22.27 0.99
CA VAL A 581 -41.84 21.73 0.41
C VAL A 581 -40.74 21.70 1.46
N GLY A 582 -40.05 20.57 1.60
CA GLY A 582 -38.79 20.47 2.33
C GLY A 582 -38.88 20.04 3.79
N ASP A 583 -40.04 19.61 4.29
CA ASP A 583 -40.09 18.86 5.54
C ASP A 583 -39.30 17.53 5.39
N GLN A 584 -38.92 16.89 6.51
CA GLN A 584 -37.98 15.75 6.54
C GLN A 584 -36.57 16.01 5.95
N LEU A 585 -36.19 17.28 5.67
CA LEU A 585 -34.81 17.66 5.38
C LEU A 585 -34.07 18.15 6.64
N SER A 586 -32.76 17.91 6.68
CA SER A 586 -31.87 18.55 7.66
C SER A 586 -31.58 20.00 7.28
N ALA A 587 -31.79 20.93 8.21
CA ALA A 587 -31.55 22.37 8.02
C ALA A 587 -30.11 22.65 7.57
N THR A 588 -29.94 22.92 6.27
CA THR A 588 -28.63 23.06 5.61
C THR A 588 -28.49 24.47 5.04
N PRO A 589 -27.70 25.37 5.68
CA PRO A 589 -27.57 26.75 5.27
C PRO A 589 -27.20 26.90 3.79
N GLY A 590 -27.97 27.71 3.07
CA GLY A 590 -27.72 28.05 1.67
C GLY A 590 -28.24 27.04 0.62
N SER A 591 -28.77 25.88 1.01
CA SER A 591 -29.30 24.92 0.03
C SER A 591 -30.65 25.35 -0.56
N ASP A 592 -30.84 25.20 -1.88
CA ASP A 592 -32.14 25.39 -2.52
C ASP A 592 -33.02 24.15 -2.27
N VAL A 593 -34.26 24.40 -1.85
CA VAL A 593 -35.28 23.38 -1.57
C VAL A 593 -36.39 23.42 -2.62
N LEU A 594 -36.73 24.61 -3.13
CA LEU A 594 -37.66 24.80 -4.23
C LEU A 594 -36.98 25.56 -5.38
N VAL A 595 -36.93 24.96 -6.57
CA VAL A 595 -36.36 25.55 -7.79
C VAL A 595 -37.42 25.60 -8.90
N VAL A 596 -37.66 26.76 -9.50
CA VAL A 596 -38.67 26.96 -10.56
C VAL A 596 -38.09 27.77 -11.73
N GLY A 597 -37.89 27.13 -12.89
CA GLY A 597 -37.19 27.70 -14.03
C GLY A 597 -37.86 28.91 -14.70
N ARG A 598 -39.17 29.13 -14.51
CA ARG A 598 -39.90 30.27 -15.08
C ARG A 598 -40.80 31.00 -14.07
N ASN A 599 -42.11 30.73 -14.00
CA ASN A 599 -43.03 31.47 -13.12
C ASN A 599 -43.48 30.65 -11.91
N LEU A 600 -43.36 31.18 -10.69
CA LEU A 600 -43.84 30.55 -9.46
C LEU A 600 -45.08 31.27 -8.91
N SER A 601 -46.24 30.62 -9.02
CA SER A 601 -47.50 31.03 -8.40
C SER A 601 -47.77 30.16 -7.16
N PHE A 602 -47.55 30.69 -5.96
CA PHE A 602 -47.70 29.99 -4.69
C PHE A 602 -48.80 30.69 -3.86
N THR A 603 -49.92 30.02 -3.61
CA THR A 603 -51.14 30.63 -3.02
C THR A 603 -51.26 30.42 -1.51
N SER A 604 -50.80 29.28 -0.99
CA SER A 604 -50.84 28.96 0.44
C SER A 604 -49.94 27.74 0.73
N GLY A 605 -49.30 27.70 1.90
CA GLY A 605 -48.42 26.60 2.33
C GLY A 605 -47.07 27.08 2.86
N ALA A 606 -46.00 26.30 2.69
CA ALA A 606 -44.69 26.60 3.28
C ALA A 606 -43.50 26.07 2.46
N VAL A 607 -42.33 26.69 2.62
CA VAL A 607 -41.04 26.11 2.22
C VAL A 607 -40.13 26.05 3.44
N TYR A 608 -39.84 24.84 3.89
CA TYR A 608 -39.07 24.54 5.09
C TYR A 608 -37.59 24.36 4.80
N TYR A 609 -36.75 24.68 5.79
CA TYR A 609 -35.33 24.30 5.87
C TYR A 609 -34.38 24.70 4.70
N GLY A 610 -34.80 25.57 3.77
CA GLY A 610 -33.95 26.05 2.68
C GLY A 610 -34.54 27.14 1.78
N ASN A 611 -33.83 27.44 0.69
CA ASN A 611 -34.10 28.56 -0.21
C ASN A 611 -35.13 28.24 -1.31
N VAL A 612 -35.74 29.30 -1.85
CA VAL A 612 -36.60 29.30 -3.04
C VAL A 612 -35.92 30.08 -4.18
N ALA A 613 -35.64 29.40 -5.28
CA ALA A 613 -35.10 29.99 -6.51
C ALA A 613 -36.14 30.00 -7.64
N TYR A 614 -36.37 31.14 -8.29
CA TYR A 614 -37.31 31.27 -9.42
C TYR A 614 -36.71 32.02 -10.62
N GLY A 615 -37.11 31.70 -11.85
CA GLY A 615 -36.48 32.25 -13.07
C GLY A 615 -36.97 33.64 -13.47
N ASN A 616 -38.27 33.82 -13.66
CA ASN A 616 -38.85 35.00 -14.34
C ASN A 616 -39.76 35.85 -13.44
N SER A 617 -40.74 35.23 -12.76
CA SER A 617 -41.65 35.95 -11.88
C SER A 617 -42.16 35.06 -10.74
N THR A 618 -42.54 35.69 -9.63
CA THR A 618 -43.29 35.05 -8.56
C THR A 618 -44.28 36.02 -7.93
N ASN A 619 -45.33 35.49 -7.30
CA ASN A 619 -46.19 36.27 -6.42
C ASN A 619 -45.69 36.31 -4.96
N LEU A 620 -44.64 35.56 -4.61
CA LEU A 620 -44.08 35.52 -3.26
C LEU A 620 -43.25 36.77 -2.92
N PRO A 621 -43.24 37.20 -1.63
CA PRO A 621 -44.00 36.67 -0.51
C PRO A 621 -45.47 37.12 -0.50
N ILE A 622 -46.35 36.31 0.09
CA ILE A 622 -47.73 36.67 0.46
C ILE A 622 -48.03 36.22 1.88
N ASP A 623 -49.00 36.85 2.54
CA ASP A 623 -49.38 36.61 3.94
C ASP A 623 -49.79 35.16 4.28
N MET A 624 -50.02 34.31 3.27
CA MET A 624 -50.43 32.90 3.41
C MET A 624 -49.31 31.88 3.13
N VAL A 625 -48.05 32.32 2.94
CA VAL A 625 -46.91 31.42 2.69
C VAL A 625 -45.69 31.80 3.52
N SER A 626 -45.12 30.82 4.26
CA SER A 626 -43.85 30.97 4.97
C SER A 626 -42.67 30.40 4.17
N ILE A 627 -41.49 31.02 4.30
CA ILE A 627 -40.22 30.54 3.73
C ILE A 627 -39.17 30.63 4.84
N ASP A 628 -38.55 29.51 5.20
CA ASP A 628 -37.52 29.46 6.25
C ASP A 628 -36.14 29.97 5.78
N GLY A 629 -35.88 29.91 4.47
CA GLY A 629 -34.66 30.41 3.84
C GLY A 629 -34.87 31.72 3.07
N THR A 630 -34.07 31.92 2.02
CA THR A 630 -34.13 33.11 1.15
C THR A 630 -34.94 32.86 -0.12
N LEU A 631 -35.63 33.90 -0.59
CA LEU A 631 -36.29 33.94 -1.90
C LEU A 631 -35.40 34.71 -2.89
N ARG A 632 -35.03 34.09 -4.02
CA ARG A 632 -34.07 34.66 -4.99
C ARG A 632 -34.48 34.40 -6.44
N GLN A 633 -34.24 35.38 -7.32
CA GLN A 633 -34.40 35.18 -8.75
C GLN A 633 -33.12 34.55 -9.33
N ALA A 634 -33.18 33.29 -9.78
CA ALA A 634 -32.06 32.52 -10.32
C ALA A 634 -32.52 31.22 -11.01
N SER A 635 -31.65 30.67 -11.87
CA SER A 635 -31.80 29.34 -12.49
C SER A 635 -30.64 28.41 -12.07
N PRO A 636 -30.70 27.80 -10.86
CA PRO A 636 -29.60 26.99 -10.33
C PRO A 636 -29.50 25.56 -10.90
N VAL A 637 -30.39 25.16 -11.81
CA VAL A 637 -30.44 23.83 -12.43
C VAL A 637 -30.57 23.98 -13.94
N ASP A 638 -29.72 23.31 -14.71
CA ASP A 638 -29.88 23.15 -16.16
C ASP A 638 -30.89 22.02 -16.43
N PHE A 639 -32.13 22.42 -16.69
CA PHE A 639 -33.22 21.49 -16.97
C PHE A 639 -33.16 20.84 -18.36
N ASP A 640 -32.38 21.36 -19.31
CA ASP A 640 -32.28 20.80 -20.66
C ASP A 640 -31.13 19.78 -20.78
N ALA A 641 -30.01 20.03 -20.11
CA ALA A 641 -29.00 18.99 -19.86
C ALA A 641 -29.58 17.83 -19.03
N ALA A 642 -30.30 18.13 -17.93
CA ALA A 642 -30.97 17.12 -17.11
C ALA A 642 -31.99 16.28 -17.90
N LYS A 643 -32.82 16.93 -18.72
CA LYS A 643 -33.80 16.29 -19.60
C LYS A 643 -33.14 15.37 -20.63
N THR A 644 -32.02 15.79 -21.20
CA THR A 644 -31.26 15.00 -22.17
C THR A 644 -30.67 13.75 -21.49
N TYR A 645 -30.00 13.92 -20.35
CA TYR A 645 -29.42 12.82 -19.57
C TYR A 645 -30.47 11.78 -19.15
N LEU A 646 -31.56 12.22 -18.50
CA LEU A 646 -32.58 11.32 -17.94
C LEU A 646 -33.41 10.60 -19.01
N ARG A 647 -33.59 11.19 -20.19
CA ARG A 647 -34.22 10.53 -21.34
C ARG A 647 -33.32 9.46 -21.96
N ASN A 648 -32.03 9.74 -22.09
CA ASN A 648 -31.05 8.76 -22.57
C ASN A 648 -30.94 7.58 -21.59
N LEU A 649 -30.86 7.86 -20.28
CA LEU A 649 -30.85 6.83 -19.24
C LEU A 649 -32.13 5.98 -19.24
N SER A 650 -33.32 6.59 -19.30
CA SER A 650 -34.59 5.87 -19.38
C SER A 650 -34.67 4.96 -20.62
N SER A 651 -34.13 5.42 -21.74
CA SER A 651 -34.02 4.64 -22.99
C SER A 651 -32.98 3.51 -22.90
N GLN A 652 -31.88 3.70 -22.17
CA GLN A 652 -30.87 2.67 -21.93
C GLN A 652 -31.41 1.58 -21.00
N LEU A 653 -32.09 1.96 -19.91
CA LEU A 653 -32.66 1.01 -18.94
C LEU A 653 -33.74 0.12 -19.57
N SER A 654 -34.47 0.60 -20.58
CA SER A 654 -35.46 -0.22 -21.29
C SER A 654 -34.88 -1.27 -22.24
N THR A 655 -33.57 -1.24 -22.50
CA THR A 655 -32.87 -2.30 -23.25
C THR A 655 -32.47 -3.50 -22.38
N GLN A 656 -32.51 -3.36 -21.05
CA GLN A 656 -32.15 -4.44 -20.12
C GLN A 656 -33.06 -5.65 -20.32
N ALA A 657 -32.44 -6.83 -20.52
CA ALA A 657 -33.16 -8.07 -20.71
C ALA A 657 -33.88 -8.49 -19.41
N ALA A 658 -35.19 -8.72 -19.50
CA ALA A 658 -35.97 -9.29 -18.39
C ALA A 658 -35.50 -10.71 -18.09
N ASN A 659 -35.02 -10.93 -16.86
CA ASN A 659 -34.57 -12.22 -16.33
C ASN A 659 -35.61 -12.90 -15.45
N ASP A 660 -36.60 -12.15 -14.96
CA ASP A 660 -37.55 -12.58 -13.94
C ASP A 660 -39.00 -12.39 -14.40
N THR A 661 -39.95 -13.06 -13.74
CA THR A 661 -41.28 -13.33 -14.33
C THR A 661 -42.34 -12.31 -13.95
N ALA A 662 -42.96 -11.67 -14.96
CA ALA A 662 -44.18 -10.87 -14.79
C ALA A 662 -45.41 -11.69 -15.22
N LYS A 663 -46.50 -11.62 -14.45
CA LYS A 663 -47.77 -12.29 -14.79
C LYS A 663 -49.00 -11.51 -14.34
N PHE A 664 -50.00 -11.45 -15.22
CA PHE A 664 -51.33 -10.95 -14.88
C PHE A 664 -52.25 -12.13 -14.49
N GLU A 665 -52.50 -12.30 -13.19
CA GLU A 665 -53.31 -13.40 -12.63
C GLU A 665 -54.40 -12.81 -11.71
N TRP A 666 -55.67 -13.19 -11.93
CA TRP A 666 -56.84 -12.76 -11.15
C TRP A 666 -56.98 -11.24 -10.91
N SER A 667 -56.72 -10.42 -11.95
CA SER A 667 -56.72 -8.95 -11.89
C SER A 667 -55.62 -8.34 -11.00
N SER A 668 -54.58 -9.11 -10.69
CA SER A 668 -53.34 -8.66 -10.07
C SER A 668 -52.16 -8.86 -11.02
N LEU A 669 -51.17 -7.97 -10.95
CA LEU A 669 -49.92 -8.07 -11.71
C LEU A 669 -48.81 -8.49 -10.75
N VAL A 670 -48.42 -9.76 -10.81
CA VAL A 670 -47.45 -10.38 -9.91
C VAL A 670 -46.10 -10.48 -10.61
N LEU A 671 -45.09 -9.81 -10.05
CA LEU A 671 -43.71 -9.83 -10.50
C LEU A 671 -42.93 -10.74 -9.53
N ARG A 672 -42.48 -11.90 -10.01
CA ARG A 672 -41.74 -12.89 -9.21
C ARG A 672 -40.29 -12.96 -9.67
N GLY A 673 -39.41 -12.49 -8.81
CA GLY A 673 -37.97 -12.51 -8.98
C GLY A 673 -37.29 -13.67 -8.26
N SER A 674 -36.12 -14.03 -8.78
CA SER A 674 -35.30 -15.15 -8.33
C SER A 674 -33.83 -14.76 -8.10
N THR A 675 -33.43 -13.55 -8.50
CA THR A 675 -32.03 -13.13 -8.49
C THR A 675 -31.71 -12.21 -7.30
N PRO A 676 -30.58 -12.41 -6.58
CA PRO A 676 -30.26 -11.65 -5.37
C PRO A 676 -29.61 -10.27 -5.64
N LEU A 677 -29.45 -9.87 -6.90
CA LEU A 677 -28.74 -8.65 -7.31
C LEU A 677 -29.64 -7.68 -8.09
N LEU A 678 -30.14 -8.07 -9.27
CA LEU A 678 -31.01 -7.26 -10.12
C LEU A 678 -32.09 -8.12 -10.77
N ASN A 679 -33.35 -7.87 -10.42
CA ASN A 679 -34.53 -8.47 -11.05
C ASN A 679 -35.10 -7.43 -12.04
N VAL A 680 -35.07 -7.75 -13.33
CA VAL A 680 -35.59 -6.92 -14.42
C VAL A 680 -36.91 -7.50 -14.88
N PHE A 681 -37.97 -6.70 -14.79
CA PHE A 681 -39.31 -7.03 -15.24
C PHE A 681 -39.73 -6.10 -16.38
N ASN A 682 -40.22 -6.66 -17.47
CA ASN A 682 -40.89 -5.90 -18.53
C ASN A 682 -42.40 -6.13 -18.40
N ILE A 683 -43.17 -5.06 -18.26
CA ILE A 683 -44.64 -5.10 -18.13
C ILE A 683 -45.30 -4.17 -19.14
N SER A 684 -46.49 -4.55 -19.64
CA SER A 684 -47.24 -3.63 -20.48
C SER A 684 -48.02 -2.63 -19.65
N GLY A 685 -47.93 -1.34 -20.02
CA GLY A 685 -48.76 -0.29 -19.45
C GLY A 685 -50.25 -0.55 -19.66
N ALA A 686 -50.63 -1.31 -20.69
CA ALA A 686 -52.02 -1.73 -20.91
C ALA A 686 -52.50 -2.74 -19.86
N ASP A 687 -51.63 -3.59 -19.31
CA ASP A 687 -51.99 -4.55 -18.25
C ASP A 687 -51.88 -3.92 -16.87
N LEU A 688 -50.91 -3.03 -16.65
CA LEU A 688 -50.88 -2.14 -15.48
C LEU A 688 -52.19 -1.34 -15.35
N SER A 689 -52.69 -0.81 -16.47
CA SER A 689 -53.97 -0.07 -16.55
C SER A 689 -55.22 -0.91 -16.27
N LYS A 690 -55.14 -2.25 -16.34
CA LYS A 690 -56.22 -3.18 -16.00
C LYS A 690 -56.11 -3.72 -14.57
N SER A 691 -54.97 -3.52 -13.91
CA SER A 691 -54.67 -4.22 -12.67
C SER A 691 -55.30 -3.55 -11.45
N SER A 692 -55.98 -4.35 -10.63
CA SER A 692 -56.49 -3.92 -9.31
C SER A 692 -55.44 -4.00 -8.19
N SER A 693 -54.32 -4.67 -8.44
CA SER A 693 -53.14 -4.63 -7.56
C SER A 693 -51.84 -5.00 -8.30
N MET A 694 -50.69 -4.71 -7.71
CA MET A 694 -49.39 -5.23 -8.12
C MET A 694 -48.66 -5.81 -6.90
N ALA A 695 -47.98 -6.94 -7.08
CA ALA A 695 -47.09 -7.51 -6.07
C ALA A 695 -45.70 -7.75 -6.67
N ILE A 696 -44.65 -7.34 -5.96
CA ILE A 696 -43.25 -7.58 -6.32
C ILE A 696 -42.66 -8.51 -5.26
N ASP A 697 -42.46 -9.78 -5.60
CA ASP A 697 -41.87 -10.81 -4.75
C ASP A 697 -40.44 -11.10 -5.23
N VAL A 698 -39.41 -10.59 -4.55
CA VAL A 698 -37.99 -10.77 -4.92
C VAL A 698 -37.15 -11.30 -3.75
N PRO A 699 -35.96 -11.89 -3.98
CA PRO A 699 -35.06 -12.27 -2.90
C PRO A 699 -34.65 -11.05 -2.06
N ASN A 700 -34.41 -11.25 -0.76
CA ASN A 700 -34.24 -10.14 0.16
C ASN A 700 -33.17 -9.15 -0.32
N GLY A 701 -33.56 -7.88 -0.46
CA GLY A 701 -32.66 -6.79 -0.80
C GLY A 701 -32.27 -6.61 -2.27
N ALA A 702 -32.75 -7.44 -3.19
CA ALA A 702 -32.36 -7.31 -4.60
C ALA A 702 -32.85 -5.99 -5.23
N VAL A 703 -32.08 -5.43 -6.16
CA VAL A 703 -32.51 -4.26 -6.97
C VAL A 703 -33.59 -4.70 -7.95
N VAL A 704 -34.56 -3.82 -8.21
CA VAL A 704 -35.71 -4.08 -9.08
C VAL A 704 -35.85 -2.99 -10.12
N LEU A 705 -35.79 -3.38 -11.39
CA LEU A 705 -36.09 -2.52 -12.54
C LEU A 705 -37.38 -3.01 -13.19
N VAL A 706 -38.42 -2.16 -13.19
CA VAL A 706 -39.68 -2.43 -13.87
C VAL A 706 -39.80 -1.51 -15.09
N ASN A 707 -39.49 -2.03 -16.28
CA ASN A 707 -39.70 -1.31 -17.53
C ASN A 707 -41.19 -1.41 -17.93
N VAL A 708 -41.83 -0.26 -18.13
CA VAL A 708 -43.26 -0.17 -18.46
C VAL A 708 -43.43 0.36 -19.89
N ASP A 709 -44.01 -0.45 -20.78
CA ASP A 709 -44.33 -0.03 -22.15
C ASP A 709 -45.61 0.82 -22.23
N GLY A 710 -45.82 1.47 -23.39
CA GLY A 710 -47.06 2.14 -23.73
C GLY A 710 -47.02 3.67 -23.68
N ASP A 711 -47.79 4.30 -24.56
CA ASP A 711 -47.87 5.75 -24.77
C ASP A 711 -48.78 6.45 -23.74
N SER A 712 -49.87 5.79 -23.33
CA SER A 712 -50.83 6.28 -22.35
C SER A 712 -51.13 5.17 -21.34
N VAL A 713 -50.81 5.44 -20.06
CA VAL A 713 -50.84 4.44 -18.98
C VAL A 713 -51.65 5.00 -17.80
N SER A 714 -52.43 4.13 -17.17
CA SER A 714 -53.14 4.39 -15.92
C SER A 714 -52.63 3.45 -14.83
N TRP A 715 -52.55 3.91 -13.59
CA TRP A 715 -52.17 3.09 -12.44
C TRP A 715 -53.07 3.40 -11.24
N GLN A 716 -53.89 2.42 -10.87
CA GLN A 716 -54.95 2.55 -9.85
C GLN A 716 -55.07 1.32 -8.92
N GLY A 717 -54.20 0.31 -9.11
CA GLY A 717 -54.18 -0.90 -8.29
C GLY A 717 -53.12 -0.84 -7.20
N GLY A 718 -53.51 -1.21 -5.97
CA GLY A 718 -52.63 -1.15 -4.78
C GLY A 718 -51.39 -2.02 -4.91
N LEU A 719 -50.25 -1.51 -4.46
CA LEU A 719 -48.92 -2.08 -4.66
C LEU A 719 -48.34 -2.68 -3.37
N THR A 720 -47.68 -3.83 -3.46
CA THR A 720 -46.86 -4.43 -2.40
C THR A 720 -45.49 -4.79 -2.95
N VAL A 721 -44.44 -4.49 -2.19
CA VAL A 721 -43.06 -4.90 -2.46
C VAL A 721 -42.60 -5.78 -1.30
N ASN A 722 -42.11 -6.97 -1.61
CA ASN A 722 -41.69 -8.00 -0.65
C ASN A 722 -40.21 -8.36 -0.90
N GLY A 723 -39.48 -8.57 0.20
CA GLY A 723 -38.06 -8.94 0.19
C GLY A 723 -37.10 -7.75 0.05
N THR A 724 -37.34 -6.82 -0.89
CA THR A 724 -36.51 -5.62 -1.05
C THR A 724 -37.16 -4.35 -0.49
N ASP A 725 -36.33 -3.36 -0.18
CA ASP A 725 -36.76 -2.03 0.24
C ASP A 725 -37.14 -1.18 -1.00
N GLU A 726 -38.14 -0.29 -0.85
CA GLU A 726 -38.67 0.52 -1.95
C GLU A 726 -37.63 1.48 -2.57
N SER A 727 -36.59 1.86 -1.83
CA SER A 727 -35.41 2.58 -2.35
C SER A 727 -34.58 1.80 -3.39
N ASN A 728 -34.80 0.48 -3.52
CA ASN A 728 -34.17 -0.37 -4.53
C ASN A 728 -35.08 -0.65 -5.74
N VAL A 729 -36.28 -0.05 -5.81
CA VAL A 729 -37.25 -0.24 -6.90
C VAL A 729 -37.30 0.99 -7.81
N LEU A 730 -37.15 0.76 -9.12
CA LEU A 730 -37.25 1.78 -10.18
C LEU A 730 -38.26 1.37 -11.26
N TYR A 731 -39.32 2.16 -11.40
CA TYR A 731 -40.30 2.06 -12.48
C TYR A 731 -39.90 2.98 -13.64
N ASN A 732 -39.52 2.40 -14.77
CA ASN A 732 -39.05 3.11 -15.96
C ASN A 732 -40.16 3.16 -17.03
N PHE A 733 -40.89 4.28 -17.08
CA PHE A 733 -41.95 4.56 -18.06
C PHE A 733 -41.33 5.20 -19.31
N TYR A 734 -40.51 4.43 -20.01
CA TYR A 734 -39.63 4.91 -21.09
C TYR A 734 -40.35 5.36 -22.37
N GLN A 735 -41.62 5.02 -22.55
CA GLN A 735 -42.45 5.43 -23.70
C GLN A 735 -43.57 6.42 -23.37
N ALA A 736 -44.02 6.48 -22.11
CA ALA A 736 -45.25 7.15 -21.75
C ALA A 736 -45.21 8.66 -22.07
N ARG A 737 -46.26 9.14 -22.75
CA ARG A 737 -46.59 10.56 -22.94
C ARG A 737 -47.65 11.01 -21.95
N VAL A 738 -48.53 10.11 -21.52
CA VAL A 738 -49.55 10.34 -20.49
C VAL A 738 -49.45 9.25 -19.43
N LEU A 739 -49.31 9.64 -18.15
CA LEU A 739 -49.33 8.72 -17.02
C LEU A 739 -50.33 9.21 -15.97
N LYS A 740 -51.45 8.50 -15.84
CA LYS A 740 -52.50 8.80 -14.86
C LYS A 740 -52.31 7.93 -13.62
N ILE A 741 -52.26 8.53 -12.43
CA ILE A 741 -52.15 7.83 -11.16
C ILE A 741 -53.27 8.31 -10.23
N HIS A 742 -54.01 7.37 -9.63
CA HIS A 742 -55.15 7.68 -8.77
C HIS A 742 -55.33 6.62 -7.67
N GLY A 743 -55.38 7.06 -6.42
CA GLY A 743 -55.83 6.26 -5.27
C GLY A 743 -54.86 5.16 -4.83
N ILE A 744 -53.56 5.31 -5.11
CA ILE A 744 -52.53 4.33 -4.74
C ILE A 744 -51.34 4.97 -4.02
N ASP A 745 -50.70 4.16 -3.17
CA ASP A 745 -49.35 4.40 -2.69
C ASP A 745 -48.38 3.71 -3.67
N VAL A 746 -47.57 4.50 -4.38
CA VAL A 746 -46.42 3.98 -5.13
C VAL A 746 -45.30 3.67 -4.14
N ARG A 747 -44.62 2.55 -4.36
CA ARG A 747 -43.57 1.94 -3.52
C ARG A 747 -42.34 1.70 -4.40
N GLY A 748 -41.54 2.73 -4.59
CA GLY A 748 -40.43 2.77 -5.55
C GLY A 748 -40.42 4.04 -6.39
N SER A 749 -39.26 4.35 -6.96
CA SER A 749 -39.07 5.59 -7.73
C SER A 749 -39.61 5.48 -9.16
N ILE A 750 -40.16 6.57 -9.69
CA ILE A 750 -40.69 6.67 -11.06
C ILE A 750 -39.76 7.52 -11.92
N LEU A 751 -39.27 6.92 -13.01
CA LEU A 751 -38.58 7.57 -14.11
C LEU A 751 -39.51 7.59 -15.34
N ALA A 752 -40.19 8.72 -15.54
CA ALA A 752 -41.14 8.94 -16.64
C ALA A 752 -40.82 10.24 -17.42
N PRO A 753 -39.58 10.41 -17.94
CA PRO A 753 -39.05 11.71 -18.40
C PRO A 753 -39.69 12.24 -19.71
N PHE A 754 -40.69 11.51 -20.21
CA PHE A 754 -41.47 11.80 -21.40
C PHE A 754 -42.95 12.08 -21.10
N ALA A 755 -43.42 11.77 -19.88
CA ALA A 755 -44.84 11.76 -19.54
C ALA A 755 -45.30 13.06 -18.90
N ASP A 756 -46.43 13.58 -19.38
CA ASP A 756 -47.26 14.51 -18.62
C ASP A 756 -48.11 13.67 -17.65
N VAL A 757 -47.87 13.87 -16.35
CA VAL A 757 -48.40 13.04 -15.26
C VAL A 757 -49.64 13.68 -14.65
N GLU A 758 -50.66 12.87 -14.41
CA GLU A 758 -51.89 13.24 -13.69
C GLU A 758 -51.97 12.38 -12.42
N PHE A 759 -51.21 12.76 -11.39
CA PHE A 759 -51.22 12.09 -10.07
C PHE A 759 -52.32 12.71 -9.20
N SER A 760 -53.55 12.37 -9.57
CA SER A 760 -54.79 12.96 -9.06
C SER A 760 -55.03 12.71 -7.56
N SER A 761 -54.61 11.57 -7.01
CA SER A 761 -54.64 11.26 -5.57
C SER A 761 -53.70 10.11 -5.24
N GLY A 762 -53.09 10.11 -4.05
CA GLY A 762 -52.23 9.04 -3.54
C GLY A 762 -50.89 9.54 -2.99
N VAL A 763 -49.95 8.62 -2.77
CA VAL A 763 -48.62 8.91 -2.18
C VAL A 763 -47.52 8.30 -3.04
N GLN A 764 -46.45 9.07 -3.28
CA GLN A 764 -45.23 8.62 -3.92
C GLN A 764 -44.17 8.33 -2.85
N ASN A 765 -43.95 7.05 -2.52
CA ASN A 765 -42.83 6.61 -1.67
C ASN A 765 -41.64 6.24 -2.58
N GLY A 766 -40.94 7.27 -3.03
CA GLY A 766 -39.86 7.19 -4.02
C GLY A 766 -39.63 8.55 -4.68
N GLN A 767 -38.68 8.65 -5.60
CA GLN A 767 -38.51 9.86 -6.42
C GLN A 767 -39.50 9.87 -7.60
N MET A 768 -39.88 11.05 -8.07
CA MET A 768 -40.68 11.26 -9.28
C MET A 768 -39.93 12.14 -10.28
N ILE A 769 -39.58 11.60 -11.44
CA ILE A 769 -38.94 12.31 -12.55
C ILE A 769 -39.90 12.31 -13.75
N CYS A 770 -40.42 13.46 -14.17
CA CYS A 770 -41.47 13.55 -15.19
C CYS A 770 -41.38 14.77 -16.13
N ASN A 771 -42.10 14.74 -17.26
CA ASN A 771 -42.14 15.87 -18.21
C ASN A 771 -42.99 17.02 -17.66
N SER A 772 -44.23 16.77 -17.25
CA SER A 772 -45.09 17.73 -16.52
C SER A 772 -45.85 16.99 -15.41
N LEU A 773 -46.39 17.70 -14.42
CA LEU A 773 -47.19 17.07 -13.36
C LEU A 773 -48.40 17.91 -12.96
N THR A 774 -49.55 17.26 -12.84
CA THR A 774 -50.80 17.80 -12.30
C THR A 774 -51.43 16.84 -11.29
N GLY A 775 -52.15 17.35 -10.29
CA GLY A 775 -52.95 16.54 -9.37
C GLY A 775 -52.81 16.93 -7.89
N GLN A 776 -53.16 16.03 -6.98
CA GLN A 776 -53.18 16.22 -5.52
C GLN A 776 -52.55 14.98 -4.84
N ALA A 777 -51.24 14.81 -5.02
CA ALA A 777 -50.50 13.66 -4.49
C ALA A 777 -49.30 14.10 -3.67
N GLN A 778 -49.00 13.33 -2.62
CA GLN A 778 -47.91 13.59 -1.67
C GLN A 778 -46.62 12.91 -2.13
N PHE A 779 -45.47 13.55 -1.92
CA PHE A 779 -44.14 13.02 -2.31
C PHE A 779 -43.25 12.85 -1.09
N ASN A 780 -42.89 11.61 -0.74
CA ASN A 780 -42.18 11.27 0.49
C ASN A 780 -40.65 11.21 0.32
N ASN A 781 -39.90 11.18 1.44
CA ASN A 781 -38.44 11.24 1.42
C ASN A 781 -37.73 9.89 1.23
N VAL A 782 -38.06 9.16 0.16
CA VAL A 782 -37.39 7.91 -0.19
C VAL A 782 -36.69 8.07 -1.54
N ARG A 783 -35.36 7.93 -1.54
CA ARG A 783 -34.53 8.09 -2.74
C ARG A 783 -34.12 6.74 -3.31
N PHE A 784 -33.92 6.67 -4.62
CA PHE A 784 -33.39 5.48 -5.26
C PHE A 784 -31.90 5.31 -4.90
N ILE A 785 -31.55 4.15 -4.34
CA ILE A 785 -30.17 3.78 -3.95
C ILE A 785 -29.68 2.48 -4.62
N GLY A 786 -30.57 1.78 -5.33
CA GLY A 786 -30.27 0.50 -5.97
C GLY A 786 -29.32 0.66 -7.17
N ASN A 787 -28.09 0.17 -7.05
CA ASN A 787 -27.15 0.15 -8.17
C ASN A 787 -27.61 -0.86 -9.24
N ILE A 788 -27.99 -0.38 -10.44
CA ILE A 788 -28.29 -1.22 -11.60
C ILE A 788 -26.96 -1.46 -12.37
N PRO A 789 -26.43 -2.69 -12.44
CA PRO A 789 -25.16 -2.95 -13.13
C PRO A 789 -25.29 -2.79 -14.65
N SER A 790 -24.22 -2.31 -15.29
CA SER A 790 -24.17 -2.10 -16.73
C SER A 790 -23.86 -3.37 -17.53
N GLU A 791 -24.24 -3.37 -18.81
CA GLU A 791 -23.90 -4.42 -19.77
C GLU A 791 -22.41 -4.38 -20.12
N ARG A 792 -21.80 -5.56 -20.28
CA ARG A 792 -20.39 -5.73 -20.64
C ARG A 792 -20.24 -5.89 -22.14
N LYS A 793 -19.21 -5.29 -22.73
CA LYS A 793 -18.97 -5.30 -24.18
C LYS A 793 -17.62 -5.90 -24.48
N ILE A 794 -17.61 -6.89 -25.36
CA ILE A 794 -16.42 -7.62 -25.81
C ILE A 794 -16.34 -7.47 -27.33
N TYR A 795 -15.21 -6.98 -27.85
CA TYR A 795 -14.95 -6.96 -29.29
C TYR A 795 -14.03 -8.13 -29.64
N ASN A 796 -14.43 -8.98 -30.58
CA ASN A 796 -13.52 -9.92 -31.22
C ASN A 796 -13.17 -9.40 -32.63
N ILE A 797 -11.88 -9.34 -32.94
CA ILE A 797 -11.30 -8.75 -34.15
C ILE A 797 -10.71 -9.86 -35.01
N ALA A 798 -10.78 -9.73 -36.34
CA ALA A 798 -9.95 -10.49 -37.26
C ALA A 798 -9.38 -9.56 -38.33
N GLU A 799 -8.21 -9.88 -38.85
CA GLU A 799 -7.42 -8.99 -39.72
C GLU A 799 -6.47 -9.82 -40.58
N VAL A 800 -6.20 -9.42 -41.84
CA VAL A 800 -5.12 -10.06 -42.61
C VAL A 800 -3.78 -9.66 -41.99
N SER A 801 -3.10 -10.65 -41.40
CA SER A 801 -1.83 -10.49 -40.67
C SER A 801 -0.58 -10.74 -41.53
N SER A 802 -0.77 -11.28 -42.75
CA SER A 802 0.30 -11.49 -43.74
C SER A 802 -0.30 -11.84 -45.10
N ALA A 803 0.31 -11.35 -46.18
CA ALA A 803 0.14 -11.80 -47.56
C ALA A 803 1.47 -11.61 -48.33
N VAL A 804 1.64 -12.29 -49.47
CA VAL A 804 2.91 -12.34 -50.24
C VAL A 804 2.89 -11.46 -51.50
N GLU A 805 1.72 -11.11 -52.03
CA GLU A 805 1.57 -10.28 -53.24
C GLU A 805 0.69 -9.05 -52.99
N ARG A 806 0.68 -8.10 -53.93
CA ARG A 806 0.27 -6.71 -53.67
C ARG A 806 -1.24 -6.50 -53.73
N ASP A 807 -1.82 -6.41 -52.55
CA ASP A 807 -2.92 -5.49 -52.29
C ASP A 807 -2.45 -4.01 -52.43
N PRO A 808 -3.31 -3.05 -52.85
CA PRO A 808 -2.94 -1.65 -52.97
C PRO A 808 -3.14 -0.79 -51.73
N ASP A 809 -4.06 -1.15 -50.85
CA ASP A 809 -4.56 -0.32 -49.75
C ASP A 809 -4.67 -1.07 -48.40
N SER A 810 -4.53 -2.40 -48.37
CA SER A 810 -4.18 -3.16 -47.15
C SER A 810 -2.70 -3.00 -46.77
N THR A 811 -2.43 -2.84 -45.47
CA THR A 811 -1.09 -3.03 -44.87
C THR A 811 -1.16 -4.10 -43.77
N PRO A 812 -0.97 -5.39 -44.10
CA PRO A 812 -1.28 -6.51 -43.20
C PRO A 812 -0.65 -6.44 -41.81
N GLY A 813 -1.49 -6.52 -40.76
CA GLY A 813 -1.06 -6.55 -39.36
C GLY A 813 -0.90 -5.17 -38.70
N ASN A 814 -1.60 -4.14 -39.19
CA ASN A 814 -1.57 -2.76 -38.68
C ASN A 814 -2.68 -2.40 -37.67
N GLY A 815 -3.77 -3.17 -37.59
CA GLY A 815 -4.95 -2.89 -36.76
C GLY A 815 -5.84 -1.71 -37.21
N LEU A 816 -5.77 -1.26 -38.47
CA LEU A 816 -6.55 -0.10 -38.95
C LEU A 816 -7.99 -0.47 -39.30
N GLU A 817 -8.95 -0.05 -38.46
CA GLU A 817 -10.39 -0.34 -38.64
C GLU A 817 -11.07 0.31 -39.87
N THR A 818 -10.27 0.86 -40.79
CA THR A 818 -10.69 1.50 -42.06
C THR A 818 -10.25 0.74 -43.30
N GLU A 819 -9.30 -0.19 -43.20
CA GLU A 819 -8.95 -1.13 -44.27
C GLU A 819 -9.99 -2.26 -44.27
N ASP A 820 -10.36 -2.78 -45.45
CA ASP A 820 -11.46 -3.76 -45.57
C ASP A 820 -11.00 -5.21 -45.36
N ASP A 821 -9.70 -5.44 -45.24
CA ASP A 821 -9.08 -6.65 -44.71
C ASP A 821 -9.17 -6.77 -43.17
N PHE A 822 -9.79 -5.79 -42.49
CA PHE A 822 -10.08 -5.77 -41.06
C PHE A 822 -11.58 -5.98 -40.78
N ALA A 823 -11.91 -6.90 -39.86
CA ALA A 823 -13.30 -7.20 -39.51
C ALA A 823 -13.52 -7.46 -38.00
N LYS A 824 -14.39 -6.65 -37.39
CA LYS A 824 -14.64 -6.61 -35.94
C LYS A 824 -16.10 -6.90 -35.61
N VAL A 825 -16.35 -7.68 -34.55
CA VAL A 825 -17.70 -8.01 -34.07
C VAL A 825 -17.84 -7.74 -32.57
N LEU A 826 -18.94 -7.11 -32.19
CA LEU A 826 -19.32 -6.84 -30.80
C LEU A 826 -20.18 -7.99 -30.25
N VAL A 827 -19.84 -8.41 -29.03
CA VAL A 827 -20.62 -9.30 -28.17
C VAL A 827 -20.99 -8.52 -26.90
N THR A 828 -22.29 -8.39 -26.61
CA THR A 828 -22.81 -7.72 -25.42
C THR A 828 -23.30 -8.76 -24.41
N VAL A 829 -22.82 -8.68 -23.17
CA VAL A 829 -23.06 -9.71 -22.14
C VAL A 829 -23.76 -9.05 -20.94
N SER A 830 -25.02 -9.45 -20.71
CA SER A 830 -25.79 -9.00 -19.55
C SER A 830 -25.18 -9.55 -18.24
N PRO A 831 -25.27 -8.81 -17.12
CA PRO A 831 -24.71 -9.22 -15.82
C PRO A 831 -25.48 -10.37 -15.13
N LEU A 832 -26.57 -10.85 -15.74
CA LEU A 832 -27.57 -11.73 -15.14
C LEU A 832 -27.24 -13.19 -15.49
N SER A 833 -26.85 -13.98 -14.48
CA SER A 833 -26.30 -15.33 -14.65
C SER A 833 -27.25 -16.43 -14.16
N ASP A 834 -28.20 -16.85 -15.00
CA ASP A 834 -28.91 -18.13 -14.84
C ASP A 834 -28.05 -19.29 -15.38
N GLY A 835 -26.98 -19.60 -14.64
CA GLY A 835 -26.03 -20.68 -14.94
C GLY A 835 -26.59 -22.10 -14.76
N SER A 836 -27.81 -22.37 -15.26
CA SER A 836 -28.55 -23.61 -15.00
C SER A 836 -29.49 -24.04 -16.13
N ASN A 837 -28.98 -24.22 -17.35
CA ASN A 837 -29.70 -24.99 -18.37
C ASN A 837 -29.56 -26.52 -18.12
N GLY A 838 -30.09 -26.94 -16.98
CA GLY A 838 -30.07 -28.30 -16.44
C GLY A 838 -31.25 -28.47 -15.46
N GLY A 839 -32.28 -29.18 -15.90
CA GLY A 839 -33.59 -29.12 -15.25
C GLY A 839 -33.67 -29.76 -13.85
N ILE A 840 -34.33 -29.04 -12.94
CA ILE A 840 -34.91 -29.50 -11.66
C ILE A 840 -33.89 -29.92 -10.58
N LYS A 841 -33.71 -29.02 -9.60
CA LYS A 841 -34.22 -29.24 -8.23
C LYS A 841 -34.35 -27.93 -7.44
N GLN A 842 -35.38 -27.84 -6.62
CA GLN A 842 -35.42 -26.89 -5.50
C GLN A 842 -34.38 -27.31 -4.47
N GLY A 843 -33.55 -26.40 -3.94
CA GLY A 843 -32.61 -26.76 -2.88
C GLY A 843 -31.37 -25.89 -2.66
N SER A 844 -31.51 -24.56 -2.63
CA SER A 844 -30.46 -23.67 -2.07
C SER A 844 -31.11 -22.46 -1.40
N SER A 845 -31.90 -22.72 -0.37
CA SER A 845 -32.61 -21.71 0.43
C SER A 845 -31.64 -20.86 1.23
N HIS A 846 -31.76 -19.53 1.15
CA HIS A 846 -31.30 -18.59 2.17
C HIS A 846 -32.46 -17.65 2.51
N SER A 847 -33.46 -18.17 3.22
CA SER A 847 -34.56 -17.36 3.76
C SER A 847 -34.06 -16.56 4.95
N TRP A 848 -34.18 -15.23 4.85
CA TRP A 848 -33.96 -14.31 5.94
C TRP A 848 -35.29 -14.00 6.61
N GLN A 849 -35.56 -14.63 7.75
CA GLN A 849 -36.72 -14.33 8.57
C GLN A 849 -36.51 -12.97 9.24
N HIS A 850 -37.37 -11.99 8.96
CA HIS A 850 -37.51 -10.79 9.79
C HIS A 850 -38.06 -11.19 11.16
N VAL A 851 -37.47 -10.66 12.24
CA VAL A 851 -37.84 -11.05 13.61
C VAL A 851 -38.12 -9.89 14.56
N ALA A 852 -37.63 -8.69 14.29
CA ALA A 852 -37.94 -7.50 15.09
C ALA A 852 -37.69 -6.19 14.34
N ASP A 853 -38.41 -5.15 14.73
CA ASP A 853 -38.12 -3.75 14.42
C ASP A 853 -37.90 -2.97 15.72
N PHE A 854 -36.83 -2.17 15.77
CA PHE A 854 -36.62 -1.16 16.80
C PHE A 854 -37.15 0.21 16.31
N MET A 855 -36.96 1.29 17.07
CA MET A 855 -37.52 2.59 16.68
C MET A 855 -36.83 3.17 15.44
N SER A 856 -37.57 3.98 14.65
CA SER A 856 -37.12 4.61 13.40
C SER A 856 -36.06 5.69 13.62
N ASN A 857 -34.85 5.23 13.95
CA ASN A 857 -33.56 5.91 14.10
C ASN A 857 -32.51 4.97 14.73
N GLU A 858 -32.93 3.91 15.42
CA GLU A 858 -32.08 3.00 16.19
C GLU A 858 -31.39 1.91 15.36
N MET A 859 -30.51 2.31 14.43
CA MET A 859 -29.65 1.39 13.66
C MET A 859 -28.93 0.39 14.56
N ILE A 860 -28.94 -0.90 14.20
CA ILE A 860 -28.30 -1.97 14.98
C ILE A 860 -26.82 -2.04 14.61
N TRP A 861 -25.97 -1.55 15.50
CA TRP A 861 -24.53 -1.39 15.23
C TRP A 861 -23.70 -2.60 15.63
N THR A 862 -24.00 -3.20 16.78
CA THR A 862 -23.23 -4.31 17.36
C THR A 862 -24.17 -5.41 17.83
N MET A 863 -23.74 -6.66 17.72
CA MET A 863 -24.39 -7.81 18.36
C MET A 863 -23.35 -8.64 19.11
N ALA A 864 -23.75 -9.15 20.27
CA ALA A 864 -22.97 -10.04 21.12
C ALA A 864 -23.88 -11.13 21.68
N PHE A 865 -23.29 -12.16 22.29
CA PHE A 865 -24.03 -13.24 22.95
C PHE A 865 -23.66 -13.32 24.42
N ASP A 866 -24.62 -13.66 25.29
CA ASP A 866 -24.32 -14.03 26.68
C ASP A 866 -23.87 -15.50 26.79
N ASN A 867 -23.39 -15.92 27.96
CA ASN A 867 -22.89 -17.28 28.18
C ASN A 867 -23.97 -18.38 28.09
N THR A 868 -25.25 -18.01 27.93
CA THR A 868 -26.36 -18.94 27.64
C THR A 868 -26.77 -18.94 26.16
N GLY A 869 -26.18 -18.07 25.33
CA GLY A 869 -26.44 -17.97 23.89
C GLY A 869 -27.55 -16.99 23.50
N ASN A 870 -28.08 -16.21 24.46
CA ASN A 870 -29.04 -15.13 24.19
C ASN A 870 -28.33 -14.00 23.44
N THR A 871 -29.03 -13.30 22.55
CA THR A 871 -28.41 -12.22 21.74
C THR A 871 -28.65 -10.86 22.39
N LEU A 872 -27.59 -10.05 22.45
CA LEU A 872 -27.58 -8.65 22.87
C LEU A 872 -27.30 -7.77 21.64
N ALA A 873 -28.21 -6.88 21.29
CA ALA A 873 -28.09 -5.94 20.18
C ALA A 873 -27.95 -4.49 20.68
N GLY A 874 -26.87 -3.81 20.29
CA GLY A 874 -26.59 -2.41 20.65
C GLY A 874 -26.95 -1.45 19.53
N THR A 875 -27.67 -0.37 19.84
CA THR A 875 -28.19 0.58 18.84
C THR A 875 -27.48 1.93 18.79
N TRP A 876 -27.46 2.51 17.59
CA TRP A 876 -27.20 3.93 17.33
C TRP A 876 -28.47 4.71 17.71
N GLY A 877 -28.62 4.98 19.01
CA GLY A 877 -29.88 5.22 19.72
C GLY A 877 -29.75 4.94 21.24
N GLY A 878 -28.69 4.23 21.62
CA GLY A 878 -28.22 4.13 22.99
C GLY A 878 -28.94 3.04 23.78
N LYS A 879 -29.60 2.09 23.09
CA LYS A 879 -30.26 0.93 23.72
C LYS A 879 -29.42 -0.31 23.59
N ILE A 880 -29.57 -1.19 24.58
CA ILE A 880 -29.14 -2.58 24.51
C ILE A 880 -30.41 -3.41 24.59
N TYR A 881 -30.74 -4.10 23.52
CA TYR A 881 -31.87 -5.03 23.46
C TYR A 881 -31.36 -6.46 23.70
N LYS A 882 -32.06 -7.28 24.47
CA LYS A 882 -31.80 -8.72 24.67
C LYS A 882 -32.97 -9.57 24.20
N THR A 883 -32.67 -10.64 23.46
CA THR A 883 -33.60 -11.72 23.13
C THR A 883 -33.14 -13.04 23.72
N GLU A 884 -34.05 -13.77 24.36
CA GLU A 884 -33.82 -15.09 24.96
C GLU A 884 -34.53 -16.22 24.18
N ASP A 885 -35.19 -15.87 23.08
CA ASP A 885 -36.03 -16.77 22.26
C ASP A 885 -35.61 -16.79 20.77
N ASN A 886 -34.33 -16.49 20.50
CA ASN A 886 -33.74 -16.41 19.16
C ASN A 886 -34.46 -15.38 18.26
N GLY A 887 -34.60 -14.16 18.78
CA GLY A 887 -35.02 -12.97 18.06
C GLY A 887 -36.52 -12.68 18.05
N GLN A 888 -37.37 -13.55 18.58
CA GLN A 888 -38.84 -13.42 18.48
C GLN A 888 -39.41 -12.36 19.44
N SER A 889 -38.75 -12.12 20.57
CA SER A 889 -39.02 -11.00 21.46
C SER A 889 -37.74 -10.37 21.97
N TRP A 890 -37.78 -9.05 22.18
CA TRP A 890 -36.65 -8.25 22.63
C TRP A 890 -37.03 -7.35 23.79
N THR A 891 -36.10 -7.19 24.73
CA THR A 891 -36.28 -6.43 25.98
C THR A 891 -35.13 -5.43 26.15
N VAL A 892 -35.43 -4.20 26.59
CA VAL A 892 -34.39 -3.18 26.82
C VAL A 892 -33.65 -3.47 28.13
N GLN A 893 -32.37 -3.84 28.01
CA GLN A 893 -31.46 -4.20 29.09
C GLN A 893 -30.48 -3.07 29.44
N ASN A 894 -30.90 -1.81 29.31
CA ASN A 894 -30.18 -0.66 29.87
C ASN A 894 -31.10 0.50 30.34
N PRO A 895 -32.11 0.23 31.18
CA PRO A 895 -33.05 1.25 31.65
C PRO A 895 -32.35 2.41 32.37
N GLY A 896 -32.51 3.62 31.84
CA GLY A 896 -31.94 4.85 32.42
C GLY A 896 -30.47 5.15 32.07
N MET A 897 -29.78 4.28 31.32
CA MET A 897 -28.43 4.56 30.83
C MET A 897 -28.45 5.72 29.81
N LYS A 898 -27.51 6.67 29.93
CA LYS A 898 -27.51 7.94 29.16
C LYS A 898 -26.48 7.98 28.03
N ALA A 899 -26.30 6.87 27.33
CA ALA A 899 -25.56 6.83 26.06
C ALA A 899 -26.45 7.26 24.89
N ALA A 900 -25.84 7.75 23.82
CA ALA A 900 -26.45 7.97 22.51
C ALA A 900 -26.15 6.81 21.56
N PHE A 901 -24.96 6.18 21.66
CA PHE A 901 -24.53 5.11 20.76
C PHE A 901 -23.96 3.93 21.57
N ILE A 902 -24.36 2.71 21.21
CA ILE A 902 -23.71 1.48 21.71
C ILE A 902 -22.87 0.91 20.59
N TRP A 903 -21.55 1.09 20.67
CA TRP A 903 -20.63 0.70 19.60
C TRP A 903 -20.13 -0.74 19.72
N SER A 904 -20.00 -1.24 20.95
CA SER A 904 -19.47 -2.59 21.21
C SER A 904 -20.02 -3.13 22.52
N ILE A 905 -20.30 -4.43 22.56
CA ILE A 905 -20.74 -5.15 23.76
C ILE A 905 -19.82 -6.34 24.00
N VAL A 906 -19.34 -6.51 25.23
CA VAL A 906 -18.60 -7.71 25.68
C VAL A 906 -19.30 -8.29 26.90
N VAL A 907 -19.62 -9.58 26.84
CA VAL A 907 -20.05 -10.35 28.01
C VAL A 907 -18.86 -11.16 28.51
N THR A 908 -18.68 -11.16 29.82
CA THR A 908 -17.61 -11.92 30.49
C THR A 908 -18.12 -13.28 30.98
N PRO A 909 -17.27 -14.31 31.17
CA PRO A 909 -17.66 -15.62 31.74
C PRO A 909 -18.37 -15.52 33.09
N GLU A 910 -18.16 -14.43 33.82
CA GLU A 910 -18.77 -14.10 35.11
C GLU A 910 -20.15 -13.41 34.95
N ASN A 911 -20.76 -13.44 33.76
CA ASN A 911 -22.02 -12.79 33.36
C ASN A 911 -22.05 -11.25 33.54
N GLN A 912 -20.91 -10.58 33.66
CA GLN A 912 -20.85 -9.12 33.62
C GLN A 912 -20.84 -8.63 32.17
N ILE A 913 -21.64 -7.61 31.88
CA ILE A 913 -21.77 -7.00 30.54
C ILE A 913 -21.06 -5.65 30.54
N PHE A 914 -20.21 -5.42 29.54
CA PHE A 914 -19.54 -4.14 29.29
C PHE A 914 -20.00 -3.56 27.96
N ALA A 915 -20.30 -2.26 27.93
CA ALA A 915 -20.75 -1.53 26.75
C ALA A 915 -19.84 -0.35 26.46
N GLY A 916 -19.26 -0.31 25.26
CA GLY A 916 -18.52 0.84 24.72
C GLY A 916 -19.48 1.84 24.09
N THR A 917 -19.36 3.11 24.47
CA THR A 917 -20.29 4.19 24.12
C THR A 917 -19.55 5.48 23.77
N GLU A 918 -20.27 6.50 23.32
CA GLU A 918 -19.69 7.81 23.01
C GLU A 918 -19.22 8.59 24.26
N LYS A 919 -19.51 8.08 25.47
CA LYS A 919 -19.20 8.70 26.77
C LYS A 919 -18.26 7.89 27.65
N GLY A 920 -17.71 6.78 27.14
CA GLY A 920 -16.85 5.87 27.88
C GLY A 920 -17.45 4.47 27.97
N ILE A 921 -17.10 3.75 29.03
CA ILE A 921 -17.55 2.36 29.24
C ILE A 921 -18.59 2.33 30.35
N PHE A 922 -19.71 1.66 30.09
CA PHE A 922 -20.68 1.28 31.11
C PHE A 922 -20.58 -0.21 31.40
N SER A 923 -20.89 -0.60 32.64
CA SER A 923 -20.92 -2.02 33.06
C SER A 923 -22.18 -2.36 33.84
N SER A 924 -22.65 -3.59 33.67
CA SER A 924 -23.71 -4.22 34.46
C SER A 924 -23.23 -5.56 35.01
N SER A 925 -23.61 -5.86 36.25
CA SER A 925 -23.33 -7.14 36.93
C SER A 925 -24.60 -7.86 37.38
N ASP A 926 -25.75 -7.46 36.85
CA ASP A 926 -27.09 -7.97 37.20
C ASP A 926 -27.93 -8.31 35.95
N ASP A 927 -27.24 -8.62 34.84
CA ASP A 927 -27.82 -8.93 33.53
C ASP A 927 -28.70 -7.77 33.03
N GLY A 928 -28.07 -6.60 32.88
CA GLY A 928 -28.61 -5.39 32.24
C GLY A 928 -29.54 -4.52 33.08
N LYS A 929 -29.91 -4.95 34.29
CA LYS A 929 -30.97 -4.33 35.09
C LYS A 929 -30.53 -3.02 35.74
N SER A 930 -29.24 -2.90 36.06
CA SER A 930 -28.59 -1.64 36.45
C SER A 930 -27.21 -1.50 35.81
N TRP A 931 -26.83 -0.25 35.55
CA TRP A 931 -25.57 0.11 34.89
C TRP A 931 -24.83 1.17 35.69
N LYS A 932 -23.51 1.01 35.77
CA LYS A 932 -22.57 1.99 36.35
C LYS A 932 -21.54 2.39 35.30
N GLU A 933 -21.04 3.61 35.39
CA GLU A 933 -19.82 4.00 34.68
C GLU A 933 -18.65 3.11 35.13
N ALA A 934 -17.83 2.70 34.18
CA ALA A 934 -16.71 1.77 34.35
C ALA A 934 -15.39 2.36 33.82
N GLY A 935 -15.32 3.69 33.72
CA GLY A 935 -14.14 4.43 33.28
C GLY A 935 -14.16 4.87 31.82
N LEU A 936 -13.08 5.55 31.43
CA LEU A 936 -12.92 6.27 30.15
C LEU A 936 -14.02 7.31 29.88
N ASN A 937 -14.56 7.93 30.94
CA ASN A 937 -15.55 9.02 30.87
C ASN A 937 -15.19 10.07 29.81
N ASP A 938 -16.20 10.55 29.07
CA ASP A 938 -16.07 11.51 27.95
C ASP A 938 -15.01 11.07 26.91
N THR A 939 -15.06 9.78 26.55
CA THR A 939 -14.27 9.17 25.48
C THR A 939 -15.17 8.33 24.58
N ASP A 940 -15.04 8.48 23.27
CA ASP A 940 -15.75 7.66 22.30
C ASP A 940 -15.10 6.26 22.19
N VAL A 941 -15.66 5.26 22.89
CA VAL A 941 -15.12 3.89 23.00
C VAL A 941 -15.84 2.99 22.01
N ARG A 942 -15.18 2.68 20.88
CA ARG A 942 -15.81 2.02 19.73
C ARG A 942 -15.72 0.50 19.72
N SER A 943 -14.71 -0.08 20.36
CA SER A 943 -14.54 -1.52 20.39
C SER A 943 -14.00 -2.00 21.73
N LEU A 944 -14.57 -3.10 22.22
CA LEU A 944 -14.15 -3.79 23.43
C LEU A 944 -13.78 -5.24 23.09
N VAL A 945 -12.67 -5.73 23.66
CA VAL A 945 -12.32 -7.17 23.65
C VAL A 945 -11.79 -7.60 25.03
N ARG A 946 -11.88 -8.90 25.35
CA ARG A 946 -11.30 -9.48 26.57
C ARG A 946 -10.35 -10.61 26.20
N VAL A 947 -9.15 -10.62 26.78
CA VAL A 947 -8.16 -11.70 26.61
C VAL A 947 -7.47 -11.98 27.94
N SER A 948 -7.35 -13.25 28.31
CA SER A 948 -6.68 -13.70 29.54
C SER A 948 -7.14 -13.00 30.83
N GLY A 949 -8.41 -12.58 30.89
CA GLY A 949 -9.02 -11.84 32.00
C GLY A 949 -8.96 -10.31 31.87
N VAL A 950 -8.05 -9.78 31.05
CA VAL A 950 -7.82 -8.35 30.83
C VAL A 950 -8.81 -7.81 29.79
N LEU A 951 -9.40 -6.65 30.05
CA LEU A 951 -10.25 -5.91 29.12
C LEU A 951 -9.42 -4.90 28.32
N TYR A 952 -9.70 -4.74 27.03
CA TYR A 952 -9.10 -3.74 26.15
C TYR A 952 -10.19 -2.92 25.46
N ALA A 953 -9.94 -1.62 25.33
CA ALA A 953 -10.89 -0.64 24.81
C ALA A 953 -10.25 0.23 23.73
N GLY A 954 -10.70 0.07 22.49
CA GLY A 954 -10.33 0.90 21.35
C GLY A 954 -11.19 2.15 21.29
N THR A 955 -10.54 3.31 21.16
CA THR A 955 -11.17 4.63 21.27
C THR A 955 -10.94 5.49 20.03
N TRP A 956 -11.89 6.36 19.72
CA TRP A 956 -11.79 7.30 18.62
C TRP A 956 -10.97 8.53 19.01
N GLY A 957 -9.65 8.45 18.80
CA GLY A 957 -8.70 9.56 18.96
C GLY A 957 -7.83 9.51 20.21
N LYS A 958 -8.02 8.54 21.11
CA LYS A 958 -7.18 8.33 22.31
C LYS A 958 -6.46 6.96 22.33
N GLY A 959 -6.58 6.15 21.28
CA GLY A 959 -5.91 4.87 21.10
C GLY A 959 -6.56 3.70 21.83
N VAL A 960 -5.77 2.75 22.32
CA VAL A 960 -6.19 1.59 23.12
C VAL A 960 -5.87 1.81 24.60
N TYR A 961 -6.82 1.48 25.47
CA TYR A 961 -6.63 1.36 26.91
C TYR A 961 -6.83 -0.10 27.35
N LYS A 962 -6.18 -0.51 28.43
CA LYS A 962 -6.43 -1.81 29.09
C LYS A 962 -6.82 -1.66 30.55
N SER A 963 -7.56 -2.65 31.06
CA SER A 963 -7.92 -2.80 32.46
C SER A 963 -7.70 -4.25 32.92
N GLU A 964 -6.86 -4.40 33.94
CA GLU A 964 -6.48 -5.68 34.53
C GLU A 964 -7.29 -5.99 35.81
N ASP A 965 -8.11 -5.05 36.27
CA ASP A 965 -8.93 -5.09 37.49
C ASP A 965 -10.44 -5.13 37.21
N ASN A 966 -10.83 -5.55 36.01
CA ASN A 966 -12.22 -5.65 35.55
C ASN A 966 -12.95 -4.29 35.57
N ALA A 967 -12.36 -3.33 34.85
CA ALA A 967 -12.83 -1.97 34.61
C ALA A 967 -13.02 -1.12 35.87
N GLN A 968 -12.09 -1.22 36.83
CA GLN A 968 -11.99 -0.27 37.95
C GLN A 968 -10.95 0.81 37.66
N THR A 969 -9.84 0.45 37.01
CA THR A 969 -8.83 1.39 36.48
C THR A 969 -8.48 1.05 35.02
N TRP A 970 -8.03 2.06 34.28
CA TRP A 970 -7.65 1.94 32.87
C TRP A 970 -6.29 2.60 32.61
N THR A 971 -5.41 1.88 31.94
CA THR A 971 -4.07 2.36 31.55
C THR A 971 -3.99 2.46 30.03
N ALA A 972 -3.51 3.59 29.50
CA ALA A 972 -3.28 3.77 28.07
C ALA A 972 -2.12 2.88 27.60
N VAL A 973 -2.32 2.16 26.50
CA VAL A 973 -1.40 1.16 25.95
C VAL A 973 -1.23 1.41 24.45
N ASN A 974 -0.61 2.55 24.12
CA ASN A 974 -0.60 3.13 22.78
C ASN A 974 0.75 3.06 22.05
N LYS A 975 1.80 2.50 22.67
CA LYS A 975 3.17 2.58 22.14
C LYS A 975 3.27 1.83 20.81
N GLY A 976 3.48 2.55 19.70
CA GLY A 976 3.58 2.01 18.35
C GLY A 976 2.32 2.16 17.48
N LEU A 977 1.19 2.61 18.05
CA LEU A 977 0.02 3.02 17.26
C LEU A 977 0.30 4.38 16.60
N THR A 978 0.29 4.45 15.26
CA THR A 978 0.49 5.72 14.53
C THR A 978 -0.83 6.47 14.30
N SER A 979 -1.97 5.77 14.26
CA SER A 979 -3.30 6.38 14.40
C SER A 979 -3.92 6.00 15.74
N LEU A 980 -4.42 7.01 16.46
CA LEU A 980 -5.16 6.84 17.72
C LEU A 980 -6.67 6.72 17.51
N ALA A 981 -7.16 6.73 16.27
CA ALA A 981 -8.57 6.51 15.93
C ALA A 981 -8.85 5.01 15.76
N VAL A 982 -8.89 4.27 16.87
CA VAL A 982 -9.13 2.82 16.86
C VAL A 982 -10.64 2.57 16.74
N HIS A 983 -11.05 1.94 15.64
CA HIS A 983 -12.46 1.64 15.35
C HIS A 983 -12.81 0.20 15.75
N ALA A 984 -11.93 -0.76 15.45
CA ALA A 984 -12.16 -2.17 15.69
C ALA A 984 -11.00 -2.80 16.49
N LEU A 985 -11.32 -3.66 17.45
CA LEU A 985 -10.39 -4.59 18.09
C LEU A 985 -10.83 -6.02 17.79
N THR A 986 -9.87 -6.92 17.63
CA THR A 986 -10.11 -8.37 17.65
C THR A 986 -8.93 -9.09 18.32
N VAL A 987 -9.09 -10.36 18.66
CA VAL A 987 -8.04 -11.17 19.31
C VAL A 987 -8.03 -12.57 18.71
N ASN A 988 -6.85 -13.08 18.37
CA ASN A 988 -6.71 -14.43 17.84
C ASN A 988 -6.59 -15.49 18.96
N ARG A 989 -6.57 -16.76 18.56
CA ARG A 989 -6.47 -17.91 19.46
C ARG A 989 -5.21 -17.93 20.33
N ASN A 990 -4.14 -17.25 19.93
CA ASN A 990 -2.89 -17.15 20.70
C ASN A 990 -2.93 -16.05 21.78
N GLY A 991 -3.99 -15.25 21.81
CA GLY A 991 -4.11 -14.08 22.68
C GLY A 991 -3.47 -12.81 22.11
N GLU A 992 -3.03 -12.83 20.85
CA GLU A 992 -2.51 -11.63 20.17
C GLU A 992 -3.67 -10.72 19.78
N ILE A 993 -3.52 -9.43 20.09
CA ILE A 993 -4.57 -8.41 19.96
C ILE A 993 -4.32 -7.60 18.69
N PHE A 994 -5.36 -7.36 17.91
CA PHE A 994 -5.29 -6.60 16.66
C PHE A 994 -6.17 -5.37 16.73
N ALA A 995 -5.68 -4.23 16.23
CA ALA A 995 -6.37 -2.95 16.24
C ALA A 995 -6.52 -2.39 14.82
N GLY A 996 -7.76 -2.29 14.35
CA GLY A 996 -8.15 -1.65 13.10
C GLY A 996 -8.40 -0.17 13.34
N THR A 997 -7.60 0.67 12.69
CA THR A 997 -7.66 2.12 12.85
C THR A 997 -8.23 2.82 11.62
N PHE A 998 -8.80 3.99 11.84
CA PHE A 998 -9.13 4.92 10.77
C PHE A 998 -7.92 5.83 10.51
N GLY A 999 -7.29 5.68 9.35
CA GLY A 999 -6.14 6.47 8.92
C GLY A 999 -4.76 5.89 9.24
N GLY A 1000 -4.66 4.70 9.85
CA GLY A 1000 -3.38 4.05 10.18
C GLY A 1000 -3.28 2.56 9.81
N GLY A 1001 -4.33 1.94 9.26
CA GLY A 1001 -4.31 0.52 8.92
C GLY A 1001 -4.56 -0.41 10.13
N VAL A 1002 -3.96 -1.60 10.11
CA VAL A 1002 -4.11 -2.64 11.14
C VAL A 1002 -2.83 -2.77 11.95
N PHE A 1003 -2.93 -2.81 13.27
CA PHE A 1003 -1.83 -3.03 14.19
C PHE A 1003 -1.99 -4.34 14.96
N LYS A 1004 -0.89 -4.86 15.52
CA LYS A 1004 -0.82 -6.06 16.34
C LYS A 1004 -0.02 -5.84 17.62
N SER A 1005 -0.51 -6.34 18.75
CA SER A 1005 0.27 -6.50 19.99
C SER A 1005 0.26 -7.97 20.42
N ALA A 1006 1.44 -8.52 20.66
CA ALA A 1006 1.66 -9.85 21.22
C ALA A 1006 2.05 -9.82 22.71
N ASP A 1007 2.09 -8.64 23.32
CA ASP A 1007 2.68 -8.38 24.65
C ASP A 1007 1.71 -7.64 25.60
N ASN A 1008 0.42 -7.92 25.48
CA ASN A 1008 -0.65 -7.36 26.32
C ASN A 1008 -0.75 -5.81 26.22
N GLY A 1009 -0.64 -5.30 24.99
CA GLY A 1009 -0.76 -3.89 24.60
C GLY A 1009 0.50 -3.06 24.80
N LEU A 1010 1.58 -3.62 25.36
CA LEU A 1010 2.77 -2.84 25.74
C LEU A 1010 3.53 -2.27 24.52
N ASN A 1011 3.47 -2.96 23.37
CA ASN A 1011 3.92 -2.46 22.07
C ASN A 1011 2.95 -2.91 20.97
N TRP A 1012 2.77 -2.06 19.96
CA TRP A 1012 2.00 -2.34 18.75
C TRP A 1012 2.89 -2.24 17.51
N ALA A 1013 2.87 -3.27 16.68
CA ALA A 1013 3.47 -3.28 15.36
C ALA A 1013 2.41 -2.96 14.30
N ASP A 1014 2.72 -2.06 13.37
CA ASP A 1014 1.92 -1.82 12.16
C ASP A 1014 2.07 -3.03 11.21
N LEU A 1015 0.95 -3.63 10.81
CA LEU A 1015 0.91 -4.80 9.93
C LEU A 1015 0.82 -4.45 8.44
N LYS A 1016 0.86 -3.17 8.07
CA LYS A 1016 0.94 -2.69 6.67
C LYS A 1016 -0.10 -3.31 5.74
N ALA A 1017 -1.35 -3.36 6.20
CA ALA A 1017 -2.49 -4.04 5.54
C ALA A 1017 -2.95 -3.46 4.17
N GLY A 1018 -2.14 -2.65 3.49
CA GLY A 1018 -2.42 -2.09 2.15
C GLY A 1018 -3.40 -0.92 2.11
N TYR A 1019 -4.32 -0.80 3.07
CA TYR A 1019 -5.30 0.30 3.13
C TYR A 1019 -5.43 0.88 4.55
N PRO A 1020 -5.47 2.23 4.72
CA PRO A 1020 -5.37 2.84 6.04
C PRO A 1020 -6.71 2.99 6.80
N PHE A 1021 -7.87 2.84 6.14
CA PHE A 1021 -9.19 3.05 6.76
C PHE A 1021 -9.89 1.72 7.06
N ILE A 1022 -9.53 1.13 8.19
CA ILE A 1022 -10.09 -0.14 8.66
C ILE A 1022 -11.34 0.11 9.50
N TRP A 1023 -12.40 -0.64 9.24
CA TRP A 1023 -13.71 -0.45 9.85
C TRP A 1023 -14.17 -1.67 10.66
N ALA A 1024 -13.78 -2.87 10.24
CA ALA A 1024 -14.08 -4.11 10.96
C ALA A 1024 -12.90 -5.08 10.92
N LEU A 1025 -12.72 -5.88 11.97
CA LEU A 1025 -11.72 -6.95 12.05
C LEU A 1025 -12.36 -8.26 12.52
N GLY A 1026 -11.88 -9.38 11.99
CA GLY A 1026 -12.21 -10.72 12.48
C GLY A 1026 -11.01 -11.67 12.35
N THR A 1027 -10.91 -12.66 13.24
CA THR A 1027 -9.89 -13.72 13.15
C THR A 1027 -10.54 -15.10 13.20
N THR A 1028 -9.96 -16.03 12.44
CA THR A 1028 -10.31 -17.45 12.44
C THR A 1028 -9.54 -18.23 13.51
N SER A 1029 -10.02 -19.41 13.86
CA SER A 1029 -9.39 -20.31 14.84
C SER A 1029 -7.99 -20.81 14.43
N ASN A 1030 -7.68 -20.76 13.13
CA ASN A 1030 -6.38 -21.09 12.55
C ASN A 1030 -5.38 -19.91 12.54
N GLY A 1031 -5.83 -18.68 12.83
CA GLY A 1031 -5.00 -17.48 12.86
C GLY A 1031 -5.11 -16.56 11.64
N THR A 1032 -5.84 -16.95 10.58
CA THR A 1032 -6.14 -16.05 9.45
C THR A 1032 -6.95 -14.85 9.94
N LEU A 1033 -6.45 -13.65 9.64
CA LEU A 1033 -6.98 -12.35 10.00
C LEU A 1033 -7.69 -11.71 8.79
N TYR A 1034 -8.83 -11.08 9.03
CA TYR A 1034 -9.64 -10.38 8.04
C TYR A 1034 -9.85 -8.93 8.46
N ALA A 1035 -9.69 -8.00 7.53
CA ALA A 1035 -9.89 -6.58 7.71
C ALA A 1035 -10.90 -6.04 6.68
N GLY A 1036 -12.11 -5.74 7.17
CA GLY A 1036 -13.13 -5.01 6.43
C GLY A 1036 -12.81 -3.51 6.43
N THR A 1037 -12.82 -2.89 5.26
CA THR A 1037 -12.41 -1.50 5.07
C THR A 1037 -13.59 -0.57 4.80
N TYR A 1038 -13.36 0.73 5.02
CA TYR A 1038 -14.27 1.76 4.58
C TYR A 1038 -13.98 2.13 3.10
N GLY A 1039 -14.59 1.36 2.19
CA GLY A 1039 -14.70 1.69 0.77
C GLY A 1039 -13.80 0.91 -0.19
N ASP A 1040 -12.91 0.05 0.30
CA ASP A 1040 -11.92 -0.66 -0.52
C ASP A 1040 -12.05 -2.21 -0.47
N GLY A 1041 -13.09 -2.72 0.21
CA GLY A 1041 -13.44 -4.12 0.33
C GLY A 1041 -12.80 -4.80 1.54
N VAL A 1042 -12.33 -6.03 1.37
CA VAL A 1042 -11.71 -6.86 2.41
C VAL A 1042 -10.26 -7.16 2.07
N TYR A 1043 -9.39 -7.02 3.06
CA TYR A 1043 -8.03 -7.58 3.03
C TYR A 1043 -7.99 -8.77 4.00
N TYR A 1044 -7.28 -9.83 3.63
CA TYR A 1044 -7.05 -10.99 4.52
C TYR A 1044 -5.56 -11.32 4.60
N SER A 1045 -5.17 -11.99 5.69
CA SER A 1045 -3.80 -12.38 6.00
C SER A 1045 -3.81 -13.77 6.64
N ALA A 1046 -3.27 -14.76 5.94
CA ALA A 1046 -3.23 -16.16 6.39
C ALA A 1046 -2.12 -16.47 7.43
N ASP A 1047 -1.23 -15.52 7.67
CA ASP A 1047 -0.02 -15.64 8.49
C ASP A 1047 -0.03 -14.67 9.69
N GLY A 1048 -1.22 -14.35 10.19
CA GLY A 1048 -1.42 -13.58 11.42
C GLY A 1048 -0.96 -12.12 11.35
N GLY A 1049 -0.99 -11.53 10.16
CA GLY A 1049 -0.67 -10.13 9.87
C GLY A 1049 0.62 -9.88 9.07
N SER A 1050 1.35 -10.93 8.66
CA SER A 1050 2.70 -10.79 8.11
C SER A 1050 2.70 -10.50 6.61
N THR A 1051 1.74 -11.05 5.87
CA THR A 1051 1.42 -10.70 4.48
C THR A 1051 -0.08 -10.52 4.32
N TRP A 1052 -0.49 -9.64 3.40
CA TRP A 1052 -1.89 -9.34 3.13
C TRP A 1052 -2.24 -9.53 1.66
N SER A 1053 -3.47 -9.94 1.41
CA SER A 1053 -4.04 -10.08 0.06
C SER A 1053 -5.46 -9.50 0.03
N LYS A 1054 -5.78 -8.83 -1.07
CA LYS A 1054 -7.09 -8.18 -1.27
C LYS A 1054 -8.10 -9.21 -1.77
N SER A 1055 -9.19 -9.38 -1.02
CA SER A 1055 -10.20 -10.42 -1.18
C SER A 1055 -11.56 -9.77 -1.49
N ASN A 1056 -11.72 -9.30 -2.72
CA ASN A 1056 -12.95 -8.61 -3.17
C ASN A 1056 -13.78 -9.42 -4.19
N ASN A 1057 -13.30 -10.60 -4.58
CA ASN A 1057 -13.95 -11.43 -5.59
C ASN A 1057 -15.34 -11.89 -5.11
N GLY A 1058 -16.41 -11.49 -5.81
CA GLY A 1058 -17.80 -11.78 -5.44
C GLY A 1058 -18.48 -10.73 -4.54
N LEU A 1059 -17.77 -9.69 -4.08
CA LEU A 1059 -18.39 -8.57 -3.36
C LEU A 1059 -19.03 -7.58 -4.34
N ALA A 1060 -20.30 -7.23 -4.15
CA ALA A 1060 -20.99 -6.20 -4.94
C ALA A 1060 -20.88 -4.78 -4.33
N SER A 1061 -20.27 -4.66 -3.16
CA SER A 1061 -20.03 -3.39 -2.45
C SER A 1061 -18.75 -3.50 -1.61
N LEU A 1062 -17.98 -2.41 -1.55
CA LEU A 1062 -16.65 -2.35 -0.94
C LEU A 1062 -16.61 -1.66 0.44
N TYR A 1063 -17.75 -1.19 0.94
CA TYR A 1063 -17.86 -0.68 2.32
C TYR A 1063 -18.28 -1.82 3.25
N ILE A 1064 -17.36 -2.26 4.13
CA ILE A 1064 -17.54 -3.45 4.98
C ILE A 1064 -17.72 -3.01 6.43
N TYR A 1065 -18.90 -3.25 7.00
CA TYR A 1065 -19.30 -2.67 8.28
C TYR A 1065 -19.07 -3.61 9.46
N SER A 1066 -19.11 -4.92 9.23
CA SER A 1066 -18.86 -5.94 10.25
C SER A 1066 -18.23 -7.18 9.62
N VAL A 1067 -17.41 -7.88 10.41
CA VAL A 1067 -16.79 -9.17 10.08
C VAL A 1067 -17.03 -10.09 11.26
N THR A 1068 -17.57 -11.29 11.02
CA THR A 1068 -17.75 -12.32 12.04
C THR A 1068 -17.33 -13.69 11.49
N VAL A 1069 -17.00 -14.64 12.38
CA VAL A 1069 -16.46 -15.95 12.01
C VAL A 1069 -17.13 -17.03 12.84
N ASP A 1070 -17.52 -18.15 12.22
CA ASP A 1070 -18.15 -19.26 12.93
C ASP A 1070 -17.14 -20.31 13.47
N SER A 1071 -17.67 -21.29 14.21
CA SER A 1071 -16.90 -22.39 14.81
C SER A 1071 -16.29 -23.39 13.80
N LYS A 1072 -16.40 -23.13 12.50
CA LYS A 1072 -15.81 -23.88 11.38
C LYS A 1072 -14.89 -23.01 10.52
N ASP A 1073 -14.55 -21.80 10.99
CA ASP A 1073 -13.78 -20.77 10.29
C ASP A 1073 -14.43 -20.23 8.99
N ASN A 1074 -15.75 -20.40 8.77
CA ASN A 1074 -16.42 -19.65 7.71
C ASN A 1074 -16.54 -18.18 8.15
N VAL A 1075 -16.21 -17.26 7.26
CA VAL A 1075 -16.24 -15.82 7.51
C VAL A 1075 -17.51 -15.23 6.92
N TYR A 1076 -18.10 -14.26 7.61
CA TYR A 1076 -19.30 -13.56 7.18
C TYR A 1076 -19.09 -12.04 7.28
N LEU A 1077 -19.63 -11.31 6.32
CA LEU A 1077 -19.48 -9.84 6.21
C LEU A 1077 -20.85 -9.18 6.16
N SER A 1078 -20.96 -7.96 6.69
CA SER A 1078 -22.03 -7.02 6.34
C SER A 1078 -21.51 -5.88 5.45
N SER A 1079 -22.32 -5.50 4.46
CA SER A 1079 -22.13 -4.29 3.67
C SER A 1079 -23.46 -3.57 3.50
N TRP A 1080 -23.46 -2.25 3.69
CA TRP A 1080 -24.67 -1.42 3.69
C TRP A 1080 -25.56 -1.62 2.46
N ALA A 1081 -24.98 -1.46 1.26
CA ALA A 1081 -25.66 -1.69 -0.01
C ALA A 1081 -25.46 -3.12 -0.55
N GLY A 1082 -24.40 -3.83 -0.15
CA GLY A 1082 -24.11 -5.17 -0.66
C GLY A 1082 -24.86 -6.31 0.04
N GLY A 1083 -25.34 -6.08 1.27
CA GLY A 1083 -25.97 -7.11 2.08
C GLY A 1083 -24.97 -7.98 2.82
N VAL A 1084 -25.29 -9.27 2.93
CA VAL A 1084 -24.53 -10.26 3.69
C VAL A 1084 -23.74 -11.17 2.73
N TYR A 1085 -22.49 -11.44 3.07
CA TYR A 1085 -21.62 -12.34 2.30
C TYR A 1085 -21.03 -13.43 3.18
N THR A 1086 -20.63 -14.56 2.58
CA THR A 1086 -19.81 -15.58 3.24
C THR A 1086 -18.69 -16.11 2.34
N ALA A 1087 -17.57 -16.49 2.94
CA ALA A 1087 -16.48 -17.23 2.30
C ALA A 1087 -15.89 -18.28 3.26
N PRO A 1088 -15.31 -19.38 2.73
CA PRO A 1088 -14.41 -20.23 3.49
C PRO A 1088 -13.16 -19.45 3.95
N SER A 1089 -12.42 -20.02 4.90
CA SER A 1089 -11.32 -19.36 5.62
C SER A 1089 -10.12 -18.90 4.79
N ASN A 1090 -10.06 -19.17 3.48
CA ASN A 1090 -9.07 -18.65 2.53
C ASN A 1090 -9.53 -17.44 1.69
N GLY A 1091 -10.81 -17.04 1.73
CA GLY A 1091 -11.29 -15.79 1.13
C GLY A 1091 -11.22 -15.69 -0.40
N GLU A 1092 -11.16 -16.80 -1.14
CA GLU A 1092 -10.97 -16.77 -2.60
C GLU A 1092 -12.20 -16.31 -3.40
N ILE A 1093 -13.42 -16.58 -2.90
CA ILE A 1093 -14.70 -16.15 -3.49
C ILE A 1093 -15.70 -15.86 -2.36
N TRP A 1094 -16.25 -14.65 -2.35
CA TRP A 1094 -17.38 -14.28 -1.51
C TRP A 1094 -18.70 -14.63 -2.20
N ASN A 1095 -19.57 -15.31 -1.46
CA ASN A 1095 -20.89 -15.71 -1.91
C ASN A 1095 -21.92 -14.81 -1.21
N ALA A 1096 -22.73 -14.10 -2.00
CA ALA A 1096 -23.81 -13.29 -1.45
C ALA A 1096 -24.90 -14.18 -0.83
N LEU A 1097 -25.23 -13.94 0.44
CA LEU A 1097 -26.34 -14.58 1.15
C LEU A 1097 -27.66 -13.78 1.03
N GLY A 1098 -27.61 -12.57 0.46
CA GLY A 1098 -28.76 -11.68 0.24
C GLY A 1098 -28.73 -10.43 1.11
N MET A 1099 -29.87 -9.74 1.21
CA MET A 1099 -30.07 -8.47 1.93
C MET A 1099 -29.27 -7.27 1.39
N ALA A 1100 -28.97 -7.23 0.09
CA ALA A 1100 -28.49 -6.02 -0.56
C ALA A 1100 -29.47 -4.83 -0.33
N GLY A 1101 -29.00 -3.58 -0.40
CA GLY A 1101 -29.86 -2.40 -0.23
C GLY A 1101 -30.66 -2.28 1.09
N GLN A 1102 -30.55 -3.21 2.04
CA GLN A 1102 -31.24 -3.19 3.35
C GLN A 1102 -30.49 -2.34 4.40
N GLY A 1103 -29.36 -1.73 4.03
CA GLY A 1103 -28.52 -0.98 4.96
C GLY A 1103 -27.90 -1.88 6.03
N VAL A 1104 -27.43 -3.08 5.67
CA VAL A 1104 -26.95 -4.07 6.65
C VAL A 1104 -25.69 -3.55 7.34
N SER A 1105 -25.86 -3.11 8.59
CA SER A 1105 -24.82 -2.52 9.42
C SER A 1105 -24.04 -3.58 10.20
N SER A 1106 -24.68 -4.66 10.64
CA SER A 1106 -24.03 -5.68 11.47
C SER A 1106 -24.43 -7.12 11.12
N VAL A 1107 -23.50 -8.06 11.33
CA VAL A 1107 -23.71 -9.51 11.24
C VAL A 1107 -23.06 -10.20 12.43
N ALA A 1108 -23.76 -11.17 13.02
CA ALA A 1108 -23.26 -12.01 14.09
C ALA A 1108 -23.70 -13.46 13.88
N VAL A 1109 -22.80 -14.41 14.12
CA VAL A 1109 -23.12 -15.84 14.11
C VAL A 1109 -23.24 -16.37 15.53
N ASN A 1110 -24.38 -16.99 15.85
CA ASN A 1110 -24.59 -17.57 17.18
C ASN A 1110 -23.66 -18.80 17.35
N PRO A 1111 -22.76 -18.81 18.35
CA PRO A 1111 -21.75 -19.86 18.47
C PRO A 1111 -22.33 -21.23 18.83
N SER A 1112 -23.53 -21.27 19.41
CA SER A 1112 -24.22 -22.50 19.85
C SER A 1112 -25.08 -23.12 18.76
N THR A 1113 -25.71 -22.31 17.90
CA THR A 1113 -26.60 -22.80 16.82
C THR A 1113 -25.99 -22.75 15.43
N GLY A 1114 -24.99 -21.90 15.19
CA GLY A 1114 -24.49 -21.59 13.85
C GLY A 1114 -25.52 -20.86 12.98
N SER A 1115 -26.49 -20.17 13.59
CA SER A 1115 -27.45 -19.30 12.89
C SER A 1115 -26.88 -17.89 12.77
N LEU A 1116 -27.11 -17.23 11.64
CA LEU A 1116 -26.80 -15.80 11.49
C LEU A 1116 -27.94 -14.96 12.04
N LEU A 1117 -27.59 -13.89 12.76
CA LEU A 1117 -28.46 -12.73 12.98
C LEU A 1117 -27.78 -11.50 12.35
N VAL A 1118 -28.59 -10.63 11.76
CA VAL A 1118 -28.13 -9.42 11.06
C VAL A 1118 -29.01 -8.22 11.42
N GLY A 1119 -28.37 -7.06 11.55
CA GLY A 1119 -29.01 -5.80 11.91
C GLY A 1119 -28.87 -4.76 10.80
N THR A 1120 -29.91 -3.96 10.61
CA THR A 1120 -29.97 -2.91 9.58
C THR A 1120 -29.84 -1.49 10.13
N SER A 1121 -29.60 -0.55 9.22
CA SER A 1121 -29.69 0.90 9.45
C SER A 1121 -31.09 1.39 9.82
N SER A 1122 -32.14 0.64 9.47
CA SER A 1122 -33.53 0.93 9.86
C SER A 1122 -33.88 0.45 11.27
N GLY A 1123 -32.99 -0.30 11.94
CA GLY A 1123 -33.26 -0.91 13.25
C GLY A 1123 -34.02 -2.23 13.17
N ALA A 1124 -34.08 -2.87 11.99
CA ALA A 1124 -34.69 -4.17 11.79
C ALA A 1124 -33.68 -5.32 11.99
N VAL A 1125 -34.12 -6.40 12.63
CA VAL A 1125 -33.34 -7.63 12.84
C VAL A 1125 -33.88 -8.74 11.95
N TYR A 1126 -32.97 -9.45 11.28
CA TYR A 1126 -33.26 -10.67 10.53
C TYR A 1126 -32.38 -11.84 10.99
N LYS A 1127 -32.80 -13.08 10.72
CA LYS A 1127 -32.02 -14.30 10.97
C LYS A 1127 -32.20 -15.37 9.89
N THR A 1128 -31.34 -16.39 9.91
CA THR A 1128 -31.45 -17.58 9.04
C THR A 1128 -32.18 -18.75 9.72
N ASP A 1129 -33.08 -19.42 9.00
CA ASP A 1129 -33.99 -20.45 9.55
C ASP A 1129 -33.34 -21.80 9.95
N PHE A 1130 -32.05 -22.02 9.68
CA PHE A 1130 -31.35 -23.28 9.95
C PHE A 1130 -29.88 -23.05 10.34
N SER A 1131 -29.23 -24.10 10.84
CA SER A 1131 -27.82 -24.08 11.25
C SER A 1131 -26.89 -24.28 10.05
N VAL A 1132 -25.88 -23.42 9.90
CA VAL A 1132 -24.96 -23.48 8.74
C VAL A 1132 -24.09 -24.74 8.80
N THR A 1133 -24.43 -25.73 7.98
CA THR A 1133 -23.85 -27.07 8.00
C THR A 1133 -22.83 -27.26 6.87
N SER A 1134 -21.72 -26.51 6.98
CA SER A 1134 -20.45 -26.63 6.23
C SER A 1134 -20.50 -26.44 4.71
N VAL A 1135 -19.60 -25.60 4.20
CA VAL A 1135 -19.25 -25.57 2.77
C VAL A 1135 -18.65 -26.94 2.40
N GLU A 1136 -19.15 -27.56 1.32
CA GLU A 1136 -18.67 -28.86 0.86
C GLU A 1136 -17.23 -28.75 0.34
N GLY A 1137 -16.36 -29.68 0.74
CA GLY A 1137 -14.90 -29.51 0.65
C GLY A 1137 -14.37 -29.30 -0.78
N ALA A 1138 -13.65 -28.18 -0.98
CA ALA A 1138 -13.03 -27.84 -2.25
C ALA A 1138 -12.06 -28.95 -2.73
N LYS A 1139 -12.22 -29.39 -3.98
CA LYS A 1139 -11.30 -30.36 -4.61
C LYS A 1139 -9.99 -29.64 -4.95
N LYS A 1140 -8.88 -30.12 -4.38
CA LYS A 1140 -7.52 -29.65 -4.70
C LYS A 1140 -7.20 -29.92 -6.17
N GLU A 1141 -7.23 -28.89 -7.02
CA GLU A 1141 -6.77 -29.01 -8.41
C GLU A 1141 -5.24 -29.16 -8.44
N VAL A 1142 -4.78 -30.27 -9.03
CA VAL A 1142 -3.36 -30.53 -9.26
C VAL A 1142 -2.95 -29.86 -10.59
N PRO A 1143 -1.91 -29.02 -10.63
CA PRO A 1143 -1.45 -28.41 -11.88
C PRO A 1143 -1.05 -29.48 -12.91
N ALA A 1144 -1.42 -29.28 -14.18
CA ALA A 1144 -1.15 -30.26 -15.24
C ALA A 1144 0.29 -30.22 -15.81
N ARG A 1145 1.05 -29.16 -15.52
CA ARG A 1145 2.44 -28.98 -15.98
C ARG A 1145 3.25 -28.17 -14.98
N PHE A 1146 4.57 -28.17 -15.16
CA PHE A 1146 5.44 -27.17 -14.54
C PHE A 1146 5.23 -25.81 -15.21
N ASP A 1147 5.31 -24.74 -14.42
CA ASP A 1147 5.29 -23.36 -14.91
C ASP A 1147 6.17 -22.47 -14.01
N LEU A 1148 6.73 -21.39 -14.54
CA LEU A 1148 7.47 -20.36 -13.78
C LEU A 1148 7.11 -19.02 -14.41
N GLU A 1149 6.20 -18.31 -13.76
CA GLU A 1149 5.62 -17.07 -14.27
C GLU A 1149 6.67 -15.94 -14.24
N GLN A 1150 6.40 -14.88 -14.99
CA GLN A 1150 7.15 -13.64 -14.84
C GLN A 1150 6.83 -13.04 -13.47
N ASN A 1151 7.84 -12.54 -12.77
CA ASN A 1151 7.68 -11.87 -11.48
C ASN A 1151 6.84 -10.60 -11.66
N TYR A 1152 6.06 -10.23 -10.65
CA TYR A 1152 5.26 -9.01 -10.68
C TYR A 1152 5.31 -8.24 -9.34
N PRO A 1153 5.56 -6.92 -9.34
CA PRO A 1153 5.91 -6.07 -10.49
C PRO A 1153 7.24 -6.49 -11.16
N ASN A 1154 7.50 -6.02 -12.38
CA ASN A 1154 8.78 -6.18 -13.08
C ASN A 1154 8.91 -5.12 -14.22
N PRO A 1155 9.78 -4.10 -14.12
CA PRO A 1155 10.73 -3.85 -13.04
C PRO A 1155 10.10 -3.70 -11.66
N PHE A 1156 10.88 -3.93 -10.60
CA PHE A 1156 10.37 -4.00 -9.24
C PHE A 1156 11.25 -3.28 -8.22
N ASN A 1157 10.62 -2.78 -7.15
CA ASN A 1157 11.26 -2.00 -6.11
C ASN A 1157 10.62 -2.28 -4.73
N PRO A 1158 11.42 -2.60 -3.69
CA PRO A 1158 12.52 -3.54 -3.77
C PRO A 1158 12.01 -5.00 -3.85
N SER A 1159 10.70 -5.22 -3.78
CA SER A 1159 10.07 -6.53 -3.69
C SER A 1159 9.19 -6.90 -4.90
N THR A 1160 9.11 -8.19 -5.20
CA THR A 1160 8.34 -8.74 -6.32
C THR A 1160 7.78 -10.12 -5.97
N THR A 1161 6.72 -10.54 -6.65
CA THR A 1161 6.10 -11.85 -6.46
C THR A 1161 6.50 -12.80 -7.60
N ILE A 1162 7.23 -13.86 -7.28
CA ILE A 1162 7.53 -14.97 -8.20
C ILE A 1162 6.47 -16.07 -8.00
N LYS A 1163 5.77 -16.43 -9.08
CA LYS A 1163 4.80 -17.54 -9.08
C LYS A 1163 5.30 -18.71 -9.93
N PHE A 1164 5.02 -19.92 -9.50
CA PHE A 1164 5.41 -21.13 -10.23
C PHE A 1164 4.47 -22.31 -9.89
N SER A 1165 4.43 -23.32 -10.77
CA SER A 1165 3.57 -24.50 -10.61
C SER A 1165 4.38 -25.78 -10.59
N ILE A 1166 4.02 -26.69 -9.68
CA ILE A 1166 4.59 -28.04 -9.56
C ILE A 1166 3.45 -29.04 -9.80
N PRO A 1167 3.49 -29.87 -10.86
CA PRO A 1167 2.46 -30.87 -11.18
C PRO A 1167 2.67 -32.21 -10.44
N LYS A 1168 3.85 -32.40 -9.82
CA LYS A 1168 4.30 -33.66 -9.21
C LYS A 1168 5.23 -33.37 -8.04
N ALA A 1169 4.92 -33.91 -6.87
CA ALA A 1169 5.79 -33.80 -5.69
C ALA A 1169 7.24 -34.27 -5.97
N GLY A 1170 8.22 -33.56 -5.44
CA GLY A 1170 9.65 -33.79 -5.70
C GLY A 1170 10.55 -32.75 -5.02
N ASN A 1171 11.86 -32.93 -5.13
CA ASN A 1171 12.83 -31.95 -4.64
C ASN A 1171 13.12 -30.91 -5.72
N TYR A 1172 12.90 -29.63 -5.40
CA TYR A 1172 13.15 -28.50 -6.28
C TYR A 1172 13.94 -27.42 -5.55
N SER A 1173 14.75 -26.66 -6.29
CA SER A 1173 15.33 -25.41 -5.82
C SER A 1173 14.90 -24.26 -6.72
N LEU A 1174 14.42 -23.18 -6.10
CA LEU A 1174 14.20 -21.88 -6.75
C LEU A 1174 15.27 -20.93 -6.21
N LYS A 1175 16.16 -20.48 -7.08
CA LYS A 1175 17.33 -19.67 -6.70
C LYS A 1175 17.45 -18.44 -7.58
N VAL A 1176 17.98 -17.36 -7.02
CA VAL A 1176 18.26 -16.10 -7.72
C VAL A 1176 19.76 -15.96 -7.94
N TYR A 1177 20.14 -15.52 -9.13
CA TYR A 1177 21.49 -15.25 -9.58
C TYR A 1177 21.58 -13.82 -10.13
N ASP A 1178 22.76 -13.22 -10.10
CA ASP A 1178 23.04 -11.98 -10.87
C ASP A 1178 23.28 -12.29 -12.37
N VAL A 1179 23.49 -11.24 -13.18
CA VAL A 1179 23.83 -11.39 -14.62
C VAL A 1179 25.12 -12.16 -14.90
N LEU A 1180 26.01 -12.32 -13.91
CA LEU A 1180 27.25 -13.09 -14.04
C LEU A 1180 27.06 -14.56 -13.64
N GLY A 1181 25.85 -14.95 -13.21
CA GLY A 1181 25.52 -16.31 -12.80
C GLY A 1181 25.96 -16.67 -11.38
N LYS A 1182 26.35 -15.69 -10.56
CA LYS A 1182 26.64 -15.90 -9.14
C LYS A 1182 25.32 -15.97 -8.36
N GLU A 1183 25.20 -16.96 -7.49
CA GLU A 1183 24.02 -17.16 -6.63
C GLU A 1183 23.93 -16.05 -5.58
N VAL A 1184 22.79 -15.36 -5.52
CA VAL A 1184 22.54 -14.21 -4.63
C VAL A 1184 21.35 -14.41 -3.68
N ALA A 1185 20.43 -15.32 -3.97
CA ALA A 1185 19.41 -15.76 -3.00
C ALA A 1185 18.94 -17.20 -3.26
N VAL A 1186 18.48 -17.88 -2.20
CA VAL A 1186 17.83 -19.19 -2.28
C VAL A 1186 16.41 -19.04 -1.74
N LEU A 1187 15.42 -19.10 -2.62
CA LEU A 1187 14.00 -18.94 -2.24
C LEU A 1187 13.39 -20.29 -1.83
N ILE A 1188 13.83 -21.37 -2.49
CA ILE A 1188 13.50 -22.76 -2.14
C ILE A 1188 14.73 -23.63 -2.39
N ASN A 1189 14.97 -24.62 -1.53
CA ASN A 1189 15.90 -25.73 -1.78
C ASN A 1189 15.45 -26.96 -0.98
N GLY A 1190 14.47 -27.71 -1.48
CA GLY A 1190 13.87 -28.81 -0.72
C GLY A 1190 12.67 -29.48 -1.40
N GLY A 1191 11.96 -30.32 -0.65
CA GLY A 1191 10.77 -31.04 -1.14
C GLY A 1191 9.54 -30.14 -1.24
N LEU A 1192 8.89 -30.14 -2.40
CA LEU A 1192 7.57 -29.55 -2.62
C LEU A 1192 6.55 -30.64 -2.98
N ALA A 1193 5.28 -30.37 -2.69
CA ALA A 1193 4.15 -31.16 -3.16
C ALA A 1193 3.68 -30.69 -4.55
N GLU A 1194 2.75 -31.40 -5.16
CA GLU A 1194 2.02 -30.87 -6.30
C GLU A 1194 1.03 -29.76 -5.89
N GLY A 1195 1.08 -28.63 -6.60
CA GLY A 1195 0.38 -27.39 -6.27
C GLY A 1195 0.94 -26.17 -7.01
N LYS A 1196 0.21 -25.05 -6.95
CA LYS A 1196 0.71 -23.73 -7.36
C LYS A 1196 1.35 -23.04 -6.16
N TYR A 1197 2.41 -22.28 -6.42
CA TYR A 1197 3.21 -21.62 -5.41
C TYR A 1197 3.42 -20.14 -5.77
N THR A 1198 3.36 -19.29 -4.75
CA THR A 1198 3.55 -17.84 -4.83
C THR A 1198 4.55 -17.47 -3.76
N LEU A 1199 5.66 -16.83 -4.12
CA LEU A 1199 6.68 -16.36 -3.19
C LEU A 1199 7.02 -14.89 -3.44
N SER A 1200 6.97 -14.10 -2.37
CA SER A 1200 7.55 -12.76 -2.37
C SER A 1200 9.08 -12.87 -2.30
N PHE A 1201 9.76 -12.26 -3.25
CA PHE A 1201 11.20 -12.05 -3.22
C PHE A 1201 11.45 -10.57 -2.92
N ASN A 1202 12.06 -10.29 -1.76
CA ASN A 1202 12.58 -8.96 -1.46
C ASN A 1202 14.05 -8.89 -1.88
N ALA A 1203 14.38 -7.93 -2.74
CA ALA A 1203 15.70 -7.69 -3.30
C ALA A 1203 16.30 -6.37 -2.79
N GLU A 1204 15.79 -5.83 -1.68
CA GLU A 1204 16.30 -4.67 -0.94
C GLU A 1204 17.78 -4.78 -0.59
N LYS A 1205 18.21 -5.96 -0.10
CA LYS A 1205 19.62 -6.32 0.11
C LYS A 1205 20.34 -6.84 -1.14
N LEU A 1206 19.66 -6.85 -2.29
CA LEU A 1206 20.30 -6.79 -3.60
C LEU A 1206 20.25 -5.35 -4.10
N SER A 1207 20.60 -5.13 -5.36
CA SER A 1207 21.08 -3.84 -5.80
C SER A 1207 20.67 -3.61 -7.25
N THR A 1208 20.11 -2.45 -7.60
CA THR A 1208 19.58 -2.06 -8.94
C THR A 1208 20.32 -2.71 -10.10
N GLY A 1209 19.59 -3.45 -10.93
CA GLY A 1209 20.16 -4.28 -11.97
C GLY A 1209 19.31 -5.49 -12.32
N ILE A 1210 19.86 -6.32 -13.20
CA ILE A 1210 19.17 -7.50 -13.74
C ILE A 1210 19.53 -8.73 -12.89
N TYR A 1211 18.51 -9.49 -12.52
CA TYR A 1211 18.65 -10.76 -11.82
C TYR A 1211 17.93 -11.88 -12.57
N ILE A 1212 18.35 -13.11 -12.31
CA ILE A 1212 17.90 -14.30 -13.00
C ILE A 1212 17.44 -15.30 -11.96
N TYR A 1213 16.15 -15.64 -11.92
CA TYR A 1213 15.62 -16.65 -11.02
C TYR A 1213 15.34 -17.97 -11.77
N HIS A 1214 15.77 -19.06 -11.18
CA HIS A 1214 15.88 -20.38 -11.82
C HIS A 1214 15.25 -21.44 -10.92
N LEU A 1215 14.20 -22.11 -11.44
CA LEU A 1215 13.56 -23.26 -10.84
C LEU A 1215 14.11 -24.54 -11.47
N GLN A 1216 14.67 -25.44 -10.65
CA GLN A 1216 15.24 -26.71 -11.12
C GLN A 1216 14.91 -27.87 -10.17
N GLY A 1217 14.74 -29.08 -10.71
CA GLY A 1217 14.45 -30.31 -9.96
C GLY A 1217 13.66 -31.34 -10.77
N ASP A 1218 13.82 -32.64 -10.49
CA ASP A 1218 13.14 -33.75 -11.22
C ASP A 1218 13.23 -33.67 -12.76
N GLY A 1219 14.36 -33.19 -13.29
CA GLY A 1219 14.60 -32.98 -14.73
C GLY A 1219 14.12 -31.63 -15.28
N LEU A 1220 13.41 -30.83 -14.48
CA LEU A 1220 13.04 -29.45 -14.81
C LEU A 1220 14.25 -28.51 -14.70
N SER A 1221 14.31 -27.55 -15.62
CA SER A 1221 15.17 -26.38 -15.55
C SER A 1221 14.48 -25.22 -16.28
N MET A 1222 13.87 -24.30 -15.52
CA MET A 1222 13.20 -23.11 -16.06
C MET A 1222 13.78 -21.85 -15.43
N THR A 1223 13.98 -20.82 -16.24
CA THR A 1223 14.75 -19.64 -15.87
C THR A 1223 14.04 -18.38 -16.38
N LYS A 1224 13.97 -17.36 -15.54
CA LYS A 1224 13.31 -16.08 -15.84
C LYS A 1224 14.20 -14.92 -15.41
N LYS A 1225 14.16 -13.84 -16.17
CA LYS A 1225 14.88 -12.59 -15.89
C LYS A 1225 13.94 -11.62 -15.16
N MET A 1226 14.37 -11.06 -14.04
CA MET A 1226 13.74 -9.92 -13.38
C MET A 1226 14.67 -8.70 -13.37
N VAL A 1227 14.09 -7.52 -13.20
CA VAL A 1227 14.80 -6.23 -13.19
C VAL A 1227 14.49 -5.52 -11.89
N LEU A 1228 15.45 -5.49 -10.96
CA LEU A 1228 15.37 -4.63 -9.80
C LEU A 1228 15.72 -3.22 -10.29
N MET A 1229 14.78 -2.30 -10.13
CA MET A 1229 14.99 -0.86 -10.28
C MET A 1229 14.56 -0.28 -8.95
N LYS A 1230 15.50 0.26 -8.19
CA LYS A 1230 15.16 0.96 -6.96
C LYS A 1230 14.66 2.40 -7.23
#